data_AF-A0A8S9RXY3-F1
#
_entry.id   AF-A0A8S9RXY3-F1
#
_cell.length_a   1.000
_cell.length_b   1.000
_cell.length_c   1.000
_cell.angle_alpha   90.00
_cell.angle_beta   90.00
_cell.angle_gamma   90.00
#
_symmetry.space_group_name_H-M   'P 1'
#
loop_
_entity.id
_entity.type
_entity.pdbx_description
1 polymer ?
#
loop_
_entity_poly.entity_id
_entity_poly.type
_entity_poly.pdbx_seq_one_letter_code
_entity_poly.pdbx_strand_id
1 'polypeptide(L)'
;MAGNTEGREVLPDKLEDARQAGGKNSNRCTLILTEGDSSKALAMSGLTSDMRDFYGVYPITGKVLNVRKASPAQINRNKFIQDLTKILKLELQKEYTDTSSLRYGRVILMTDQDVDGTHMSGLLINLFSFLWPSLLKLPSSFLIDFVTPLIKGLGSSTVEEGMLYFNQIDIHVREFVWEGDADGEAINIAFGGDPEKRKEWIRNNNQVDSLPGPRGNKITYKEFVNNELVLFTIANLRRSIPTMFDGLKSGERKIIFTAFKIDLTELTPLDVFSSLVSQHSAYHHSRKCISNVIIRMAQDFIGRNNVNLFEPSGQFGTSASGGKDAANERYLHTKLKPVAWVLFPKADDDLLEYNLEYGRKLEPTRYFPIIPLVLLNGAKGIGSGFSTFIPQYNPRDVIANIRRGIKCEEMEPMVPWYRDFEGEIKKTGEGVYTSYGKCHDVNDNTVQISVLPIGLWTDDYKKILHTLKANNGDPLIEDVSVHNDGSSMVFNVILSKKHKKEARREGYLKKFKLEKNITTTNMHLLMGGLIKKYHTPEEIIKDFYPHRLELYENRKENLVLALTSEIVKLQRKIQFLKDVDRGVILVVGRLESEIIKELKSGDEKFLELSLTMDQCIELEKELAEKNQEVGHLNSSSAESMYEEDLKKFESMLSESEDLNSRKRGMMAMSCQRTVKPKKTQ
;
A
#
# COMPACT_ATOMS: atom_id res chain seq x y z
N MET A 1 -26.27 -45.20 -43.69
CA MET A 1 -25.09 -44.36 -43.44
C MET A 1 -25.48 -43.31 -42.40
N ALA A 2 -25.25 -43.60 -41.13
CA ALA A 2 -25.43 -42.64 -40.05
C ALA A 2 -24.03 -42.17 -39.65
N GLY A 3 -23.67 -40.96 -40.07
CA GLY A 3 -22.42 -40.31 -39.70
C GLY A 3 -22.51 -39.85 -38.26
N ASN A 4 -21.65 -40.41 -37.42
CA ASN A 4 -21.46 -40.06 -36.02
C ASN A 4 -20.87 -38.64 -35.95
N THR A 5 -21.67 -37.61 -35.65
CA THR A 5 -21.14 -36.30 -35.25
C THR A 5 -20.87 -36.35 -33.74
N GLU A 6 -19.66 -36.76 -33.38
CA GLU A 6 -19.11 -36.49 -32.04
C GLU A 6 -19.20 -34.97 -31.79
N GLY A 7 -19.71 -34.59 -30.61
CA GLY A 7 -19.89 -33.20 -30.24
C GLY A 7 -18.57 -32.43 -30.33
N ARG A 8 -18.50 -31.44 -31.23
CA ARG A 8 -17.35 -30.51 -31.29
C ARG A 8 -17.22 -29.84 -29.93
N GLU A 9 -16.10 -30.09 -29.26
CA GLU A 9 -15.76 -29.44 -28.00
C GLU A 9 -15.74 -27.92 -28.20
N VAL A 10 -16.55 -27.20 -27.41
CA VAL A 10 -16.71 -25.75 -27.56
C VAL A 10 -15.49 -25.05 -26.97
N LEU A 11 -14.73 -24.37 -27.84
CA LEU A 11 -13.58 -23.57 -27.46
C LEU A 11 -13.99 -22.26 -26.78
N PRO A 12 -13.15 -21.67 -25.92
CA PRO A 12 -13.48 -20.44 -25.21
C PRO A 12 -13.65 -19.22 -26.14
N ASP A 13 -14.66 -18.38 -25.90
CA ASP A 13 -15.00 -17.22 -26.75
C ASP A 13 -13.85 -16.20 -26.95
N LYS A 14 -12.96 -16.08 -25.96
CA LYS A 14 -11.84 -15.12 -26.02
C LYS A 14 -10.65 -15.61 -26.85
N LEU A 15 -10.65 -16.87 -27.26
CA LEU A 15 -9.58 -17.48 -28.06
C LEU A 15 -9.66 -17.02 -29.52
N GLU A 16 -8.55 -16.50 -30.03
CA GLU A 16 -8.31 -16.44 -31.47
C GLU A 16 -7.49 -17.68 -31.83
N ASP A 17 -8.13 -18.70 -32.38
CA ASP A 17 -7.50 -20.00 -32.59
C ASP A 17 -6.67 -20.00 -33.89
N ALA A 18 -5.51 -20.66 -33.88
CA ALA A 18 -4.73 -20.85 -35.10
C ALA A 18 -5.47 -21.76 -36.09
N ARG A 19 -5.47 -21.42 -37.38
CA ARG A 19 -6.26 -22.17 -38.38
C ARG A 19 -5.85 -23.64 -38.50
N GLN A 20 -4.60 -23.98 -38.16
CA GLN A 20 -4.06 -25.35 -38.20
C GLN A 20 -4.09 -26.07 -36.83
N ALA A 21 -4.58 -25.43 -35.76
CA ALA A 21 -4.57 -25.99 -34.41
C ALA A 21 -5.43 -27.27 -34.28
N GLY A 22 -4.83 -28.34 -33.74
CA GLY A 22 -5.47 -29.66 -33.63
C GLY A 22 -5.56 -30.46 -34.93
N GLY A 23 -4.99 -29.95 -36.04
CA GLY A 23 -4.85 -30.67 -37.31
C GLY A 23 -3.51 -31.42 -37.42
N LYS A 24 -3.14 -31.82 -38.65
CA LYS A 24 -1.87 -32.53 -38.94
C LYS A 24 -0.62 -31.70 -38.64
N ASN A 25 -0.75 -30.37 -38.64
CA ASN A 25 0.34 -29.43 -38.40
C ASN A 25 0.32 -28.84 -36.97
N SER A 26 -0.39 -29.46 -36.02
CA SER A 26 -0.54 -28.96 -34.65
C SER A 26 0.80 -28.76 -33.93
N ASN A 27 1.80 -29.59 -34.23
CA ASN A 27 3.16 -29.48 -33.71
C ASN A 27 3.88 -28.20 -34.13
N ARG A 28 3.46 -27.55 -35.22
CA ARG A 28 3.97 -26.25 -35.67
C ARG A 28 3.18 -25.08 -35.08
N CYS A 29 2.01 -25.33 -34.51
CA CYS A 29 1.18 -24.29 -33.94
C CYS A 29 1.73 -23.83 -32.58
N THR A 30 1.68 -22.52 -32.34
CA THR A 30 2.07 -21.88 -31.08
C THR A 30 0.92 -21.08 -30.49
N LEU A 31 0.62 -21.31 -29.22
CA LEU A 31 -0.38 -20.54 -28.49
C LEU A 31 0.29 -19.38 -27.76
N ILE A 32 -0.14 -18.15 -27.98
CA ILE A 32 0.32 -16.96 -27.26
C ILE A 32 -0.65 -16.67 -26.13
N LEU A 33 -0.16 -16.78 -24.90
CA LEU A 33 -0.86 -16.36 -23.70
C LEU A 33 -0.48 -14.92 -23.37
N THR A 34 -1.45 -14.01 -23.41
CA THR A 34 -1.21 -12.56 -23.26
C THR A 34 -1.68 -12.04 -21.89
N GLU A 35 -0.95 -11.10 -21.31
CA GLU A 35 -1.37 -10.38 -20.10
C GLU A 35 -2.47 -9.36 -20.42
N GLY A 36 -3.73 -9.79 -20.32
CA GLY A 36 -4.89 -8.95 -20.56
C GLY A 36 -5.24 -8.72 -22.04
N ASP A 37 -6.39 -8.09 -22.26
CA ASP A 37 -6.95 -7.86 -23.60
C ASP A 37 -6.12 -6.82 -24.40
N SER A 38 -5.40 -5.93 -23.73
CA SER A 38 -4.50 -4.95 -24.38
C SER A 38 -3.31 -5.63 -25.07
N SER A 39 -2.67 -6.60 -24.40
CA SER A 39 -1.56 -7.37 -24.98
C SER A 39 -2.04 -8.33 -26.07
N LYS A 40 -3.27 -8.88 -25.96
CA LYS A 40 -3.93 -9.59 -27.06
C LYS A 40 -4.06 -8.70 -28.30
N ALA A 41 -4.49 -7.44 -28.14
CA ALA A 41 -4.67 -6.55 -29.27
C ALA A 41 -3.35 -6.30 -30.03
N LEU A 42 -2.24 -6.13 -29.31
CA LEU A 42 -0.90 -6.02 -29.91
C LEU A 42 -0.49 -7.30 -30.65
N ALA A 43 -0.70 -8.47 -30.05
CA ALA A 43 -0.40 -9.73 -30.70
C ALA A 43 -1.20 -9.90 -32.00
N MET A 44 -2.50 -9.60 -31.96
CA MET A 44 -3.37 -9.73 -33.13
C MET A 44 -3.04 -8.73 -34.25
N SER A 45 -2.55 -7.53 -33.93
CA SER A 45 -2.14 -6.53 -34.91
C SER A 45 -0.77 -6.85 -35.53
N GLY A 46 0.13 -7.49 -34.78
CA GLY A 46 1.44 -7.92 -35.28
C GLY A 46 1.41 -9.18 -36.14
N LEU A 47 0.47 -10.11 -35.89
CA LEU A 47 0.37 -11.36 -36.65
C LEU A 47 -0.15 -11.16 -38.07
N THR A 48 0.67 -11.50 -39.06
CA THR A 48 0.27 -11.55 -40.48
C THR A 48 -0.76 -12.66 -40.75
N SER A 49 -1.44 -12.61 -41.90
CA SER A 49 -2.44 -13.63 -42.27
C SER A 49 -1.87 -15.05 -42.29
N ASP A 50 -0.62 -15.21 -42.73
CA ASP A 50 0.05 -16.51 -42.80
C ASP A 50 0.49 -16.98 -41.41
N MET A 51 0.89 -16.06 -40.53
CA MET A 51 1.17 -16.39 -39.14
C MET A 51 -0.08 -16.88 -38.40
N ARG A 52 -1.27 -16.35 -38.71
CA ARG A 52 -2.53 -16.81 -38.10
C ARG A 52 -2.89 -18.26 -38.44
N ASP A 53 -2.24 -18.88 -39.42
CA ASP A 53 -2.38 -20.33 -39.64
C ASP A 53 -1.78 -21.14 -38.48
N PHE A 54 -0.71 -20.64 -37.86
CA PHE A 54 0.07 -21.37 -36.85
C PHE A 54 0.04 -20.70 -35.46
N TYR A 55 -0.32 -19.43 -35.35
CA TYR A 55 -0.35 -18.71 -34.07
C TYR A 55 -1.78 -18.45 -33.60
N GLY A 56 -2.08 -18.93 -32.39
CA GLY A 56 -3.32 -18.64 -31.68
C GLY A 56 -3.05 -17.67 -30.53
N VAL A 57 -4.04 -16.88 -30.12
CA VAL A 57 -3.89 -15.90 -29.03
C VAL A 57 -5.02 -16.03 -28.03
N TYR A 58 -4.67 -16.13 -26.74
CA TYR A 58 -5.63 -16.18 -25.64
C TYR A 58 -5.23 -15.22 -24.50
N PRO A 59 -6.12 -14.32 -24.06
CA PRO A 59 -5.82 -13.35 -23.01
C PRO A 59 -6.10 -13.91 -21.61
N ILE A 60 -5.15 -13.72 -20.70
CA ILE A 60 -5.30 -14.03 -19.29
C ILE A 60 -5.92 -12.83 -18.58
N THR A 61 -6.99 -13.04 -17.81
CA THR A 61 -7.61 -11.99 -17.01
C THR A 61 -7.22 -12.13 -15.54
N GLY A 62 -6.43 -11.18 -15.03
CA GLY A 62 -5.95 -11.18 -13.65
C GLY A 62 -4.84 -12.19 -13.37
N LYS A 63 -4.49 -12.37 -12.09
CA LYS A 63 -3.39 -13.27 -11.69
C LYS A 63 -3.78 -14.74 -11.82
N VAL A 64 -2.87 -15.54 -12.39
CA VAL A 64 -3.02 -17.00 -12.49
C VAL A 64 -3.07 -17.61 -11.09
N LEU A 65 -3.93 -18.61 -10.89
CA LEU A 65 -4.07 -19.31 -9.61
C LEU A 65 -2.78 -20.06 -9.28
N ASN A 66 -2.22 -19.84 -8.10
CA ASN A 66 -1.13 -20.69 -7.61
C ASN A 66 -1.67 -22.07 -7.20
N VAL A 67 -1.58 -23.02 -8.13
CA VAL A 67 -2.13 -24.39 -7.98
C VAL A 67 -1.50 -25.19 -6.85
N ARG A 68 -0.24 -24.90 -6.45
CA ARG A 68 0.43 -25.59 -5.33
C ARG A 68 -0.19 -25.28 -3.96
N LYS A 69 -0.94 -24.19 -3.85
CA LYS A 69 -1.64 -23.77 -2.61
C LYS A 69 -3.16 -23.84 -2.73
N ALA A 70 -3.67 -24.37 -3.85
CA ALA A 70 -5.10 -24.44 -4.12
C ALA A 70 -5.62 -25.85 -3.83
N SER A 71 -6.85 -25.93 -3.30
CA SER A 71 -7.56 -27.21 -3.20
C SER A 71 -7.93 -27.75 -4.61
N PRO A 72 -8.09 -29.07 -4.78
CA PRO A 72 -8.55 -29.64 -6.05
C PRO A 72 -9.86 -29.02 -6.55
N ALA A 73 -10.79 -28.68 -5.64
CA ALA A 73 -12.05 -28.01 -5.98
C ALA A 73 -11.86 -26.56 -6.47
N GLN A 74 -10.80 -25.85 -6.05
CA GLN A 74 -10.47 -24.54 -6.59
C GLN A 74 -9.84 -24.64 -7.97
N ILE A 75 -8.96 -25.62 -8.18
CA ILE A 75 -8.32 -25.89 -9.48
C ILE A 75 -9.40 -26.25 -10.51
N ASN A 76 -10.26 -27.23 -10.19
CA ASN A 76 -11.30 -27.71 -11.09
C ASN A 76 -12.36 -26.65 -11.44
N ARG A 77 -12.58 -25.65 -10.57
CA ARG A 77 -13.53 -24.54 -10.83
C ARG A 77 -12.86 -23.33 -11.48
N ASN A 78 -11.54 -23.34 -11.65
CA ASN A 78 -10.84 -22.21 -12.22
C ASN A 78 -11.06 -22.17 -13.75
N LYS A 79 -11.76 -21.14 -14.22
CA LYS A 79 -12.09 -20.99 -15.64
C LYS A 79 -10.85 -20.96 -16.54
N PHE A 80 -9.77 -20.27 -16.15
CA PHE A 80 -8.56 -20.21 -16.96
C PHE A 80 -7.94 -21.60 -17.16
N ILE A 81 -7.87 -22.42 -16.10
CA ILE A 81 -7.35 -23.78 -16.19
C ILE A 81 -8.25 -24.64 -17.09
N GLN A 82 -9.57 -24.55 -16.94
CA GLN A 82 -10.53 -25.26 -17.81
C GLN A 82 -10.41 -24.85 -19.29
N ASP A 83 -10.26 -23.55 -19.54
CA ASP A 83 -10.10 -23.01 -20.89
C ASP A 83 -8.77 -23.49 -21.48
N LEU A 84 -7.68 -23.43 -20.72
CA LEU A 84 -6.35 -23.89 -21.15
C LEU A 84 -6.34 -25.39 -21.48
N THR A 85 -7.00 -26.22 -20.66
CA THR A 85 -7.10 -27.67 -20.92
C THR A 85 -7.83 -27.96 -22.23
N LYS A 86 -8.88 -27.20 -22.55
CA LYS A 86 -9.62 -27.34 -23.82
C LYS A 86 -8.79 -26.83 -25.00
N ILE A 87 -8.18 -25.66 -24.88
CA ILE A 87 -7.40 -25.01 -25.95
C ILE A 87 -6.24 -25.90 -26.39
N LEU A 88 -5.49 -26.45 -25.43
CA LEU A 88 -4.30 -27.26 -25.69
C LEU A 88 -4.61 -28.76 -25.83
N LYS A 89 -5.83 -29.20 -25.44
CA LYS A 89 -6.22 -30.61 -25.27
C LYS A 89 -5.34 -31.33 -24.24
N LEU A 90 -5.20 -30.70 -23.07
CA LEU A 90 -4.46 -31.26 -21.95
C LEU A 90 -5.35 -32.18 -21.11
N GLU A 91 -4.79 -33.30 -20.70
CA GLU A 91 -5.39 -34.28 -19.81
C GLU A 91 -4.67 -34.19 -18.45
N LEU A 92 -5.43 -34.19 -17.35
CA LEU A 92 -4.85 -34.16 -16.02
C LEU A 92 -4.06 -35.45 -15.76
N GLN A 93 -2.89 -35.33 -15.13
CA GLN A 93 -2.01 -36.45 -14.74
C GLN A 93 -1.44 -37.27 -15.92
N LYS A 94 -1.60 -36.82 -17.16
CA LYS A 94 -0.95 -37.45 -18.32
C LYS A 94 0.51 -37.06 -18.40
N GLU A 95 1.37 -38.05 -18.65
CA GLU A 95 2.76 -37.81 -19.03
C GLU A 95 2.87 -37.63 -20.55
N TYR A 96 3.55 -36.56 -20.95
CA TYR A 96 3.75 -36.19 -22.34
C TYR A 96 5.21 -36.41 -22.72
N THR A 97 5.46 -37.34 -23.64
CA THR A 97 6.79 -37.58 -24.24
C THR A 97 7.04 -36.69 -25.45
N ASP A 98 5.97 -36.17 -26.05
CA ASP A 98 5.96 -35.27 -27.19
C ASP A 98 4.65 -34.46 -27.20
N THR A 99 4.47 -33.60 -28.20
CA THR A 99 3.30 -32.72 -28.33
C THR A 99 2.30 -33.19 -29.40
N SER A 100 2.44 -34.41 -29.93
CA SER A 100 1.62 -34.91 -31.05
C SER A 100 0.14 -35.03 -30.69
N SER A 101 -0.17 -35.34 -29.42
CA SER A 101 -1.55 -35.42 -28.93
C SER A 101 -2.20 -34.06 -28.64
N LEU A 102 -1.42 -32.97 -28.66
CA LEU A 102 -1.86 -31.62 -28.31
C LEU A 102 -2.34 -30.84 -29.54
N ARG A 103 -3.13 -29.79 -29.30
CA ARG A 103 -3.57 -28.87 -30.37
C ARG A 103 -2.48 -27.89 -30.82
N TYR A 104 -1.51 -27.65 -29.95
CA TYR A 104 -0.38 -26.74 -30.14
C TYR A 104 0.91 -27.42 -29.69
N GLY A 105 1.99 -27.20 -30.44
CA GLY A 105 3.32 -27.71 -30.12
C GLY A 105 4.08 -26.86 -29.09
N ARG A 106 3.74 -25.56 -28.99
CA ARG A 106 4.41 -24.62 -28.08
C ARG A 106 3.45 -23.60 -27.49
N VAL A 107 3.87 -22.99 -26.39
CA VAL A 107 3.18 -21.89 -25.73
C VAL A 107 4.13 -20.73 -25.49
N ILE A 108 3.81 -19.56 -26.04
CA ILE A 108 4.50 -18.29 -25.77
C ILE A 108 3.81 -17.59 -24.60
N LEU A 109 4.60 -17.16 -23.62
CA LEU A 109 4.20 -16.30 -22.52
C LEU A 109 4.51 -14.85 -22.92
N MET A 110 3.48 -14.05 -23.15
CA MET A 110 3.61 -12.65 -23.58
C MET A 110 3.04 -11.73 -22.50
N THR A 111 3.92 -11.27 -21.61
CA THR A 111 3.61 -10.42 -20.46
C THR A 111 4.28 -9.05 -20.59
N ASP A 112 3.83 -8.09 -19.80
CA ASP A 112 4.51 -6.79 -19.75
C ASP A 112 5.96 -6.98 -19.24
N GLN A 113 6.91 -6.21 -19.79
CA GLN A 113 8.34 -6.30 -19.41
C GLN A 113 8.61 -5.55 -18.09
N ASP A 114 7.84 -5.90 -17.07
CA ASP A 114 7.98 -5.42 -15.71
C ASP A 114 8.01 -6.60 -14.71
N VAL A 115 8.15 -6.26 -13.43
CA VAL A 115 8.21 -7.27 -12.37
C VAL A 115 6.88 -8.03 -12.20
N ASP A 116 5.73 -7.40 -12.44
CA ASP A 116 4.42 -8.06 -12.30
C ASP A 116 4.18 -9.04 -13.47
N GLY A 117 4.61 -8.70 -14.69
CA GLY A 117 4.61 -9.60 -15.85
C GLY A 117 5.55 -10.80 -15.65
N THR A 118 6.75 -10.58 -15.11
CA THR A 118 7.66 -11.67 -14.71
C THR A 118 6.99 -12.65 -13.74
N HIS A 119 6.20 -12.15 -12.79
CA HIS A 119 5.44 -13.01 -11.89
C HIS A 119 4.29 -13.76 -12.57
N MET A 120 3.64 -13.15 -13.57
CA MET A 120 2.65 -13.84 -14.41
C MET A 120 3.28 -15.02 -15.15
N SER A 121 4.44 -14.83 -15.79
CA SER A 121 5.22 -15.91 -16.41
C SER A 121 5.60 -16.98 -15.39
N GLY A 122 6.07 -16.58 -14.19
CA GLY A 122 6.37 -17.53 -13.11
C GLY A 122 5.17 -18.35 -12.64
N LEU A 123 3.97 -17.75 -12.54
CA LEU A 123 2.75 -18.48 -12.18
C LEU A 123 2.31 -19.47 -13.27
N LEU A 124 2.52 -19.14 -14.55
CA LEU A 124 2.27 -20.05 -15.68
C LEU A 124 3.25 -21.22 -15.67
N ILE A 125 4.55 -20.95 -15.50
CA ILE A 125 5.57 -21.98 -15.32
C ILE A 125 5.20 -22.89 -14.14
N ASN A 126 4.79 -22.31 -13.00
CA ASN A 126 4.33 -23.06 -11.85
C ASN A 126 3.12 -23.95 -12.15
N LEU A 127 2.12 -23.43 -12.88
CA LEU A 127 0.94 -24.17 -13.32
C LEU A 127 1.34 -25.42 -14.13
N PHE A 128 2.13 -25.24 -15.18
CA PHE A 128 2.62 -26.36 -16.00
C PHE A 128 3.50 -27.32 -15.21
N SER A 129 4.41 -26.81 -14.35
CA SER A 129 5.28 -27.66 -13.53
C SER A 129 4.52 -28.56 -12.55
N PHE A 130 3.30 -28.16 -12.16
CA PHE A 130 2.52 -28.87 -11.16
C PHE A 130 1.51 -29.82 -11.81
N LEU A 131 0.81 -29.38 -12.87
CA LEU A 131 -0.21 -30.20 -13.53
C LEU A 131 0.36 -31.09 -14.65
N TRP A 132 1.40 -30.63 -15.35
CA TRP A 132 1.97 -31.29 -16.53
C TRP A 132 3.51 -31.18 -16.57
N PRO A 133 4.23 -31.68 -15.55
CA PRO A 133 5.68 -31.50 -15.43
C PRO A 133 6.49 -32.04 -16.61
N SER A 134 6.02 -33.10 -17.26
CA SER A 134 6.69 -33.73 -18.41
C SER A 134 6.81 -32.79 -19.62
N LEU A 135 5.87 -31.86 -19.81
CA LEU A 135 5.94 -30.87 -20.89
C LEU A 135 7.13 -29.91 -20.75
N LEU A 136 7.53 -29.57 -19.52
CA LEU A 136 8.68 -28.69 -19.29
C LEU A 136 10.01 -29.39 -19.60
N LYS A 137 10.02 -30.73 -19.60
CA LYS A 137 11.21 -31.56 -19.82
C LYS A 137 11.42 -31.94 -21.28
N LEU A 138 10.55 -31.48 -22.19
CA LEU A 138 10.66 -31.81 -23.61
C LEU A 138 11.89 -31.13 -24.23
N PRO A 139 12.66 -31.84 -25.09
CA PRO A 139 13.83 -31.26 -25.77
C PRO A 139 13.51 -30.07 -26.68
N SER A 140 12.27 -29.98 -27.17
CA SER A 140 11.82 -28.97 -28.13
C SER A 140 11.31 -27.67 -27.48
N SER A 141 11.53 -27.49 -26.16
CA SER A 141 11.06 -26.37 -25.33
C SER A 141 9.59 -26.03 -25.52
N PHE A 142 8.74 -26.54 -24.63
CA PHE A 142 7.29 -26.31 -24.72
C PHE A 142 6.89 -24.86 -24.37
N LEU A 143 7.54 -24.26 -23.37
CA LEU A 143 7.30 -22.87 -22.97
C LEU A 143 8.36 -21.94 -23.56
N ILE A 144 7.90 -20.81 -24.06
CA ILE A 144 8.71 -19.74 -24.63
C ILE A 144 8.34 -18.43 -23.95
N ASP A 145 9.33 -17.62 -23.62
CA ASP A 145 9.15 -16.25 -23.13
C ASP A 145 9.20 -15.26 -24.29
N PHE A 146 8.27 -14.30 -24.34
CA PHE A 146 8.29 -13.21 -25.32
C PHE A 146 8.86 -11.95 -24.69
N VAL A 147 10.03 -11.51 -25.17
CA VAL A 147 10.78 -10.40 -24.60
C VAL A 147 10.74 -9.20 -25.54
N THR A 148 10.23 -8.07 -25.05
CA THR A 148 10.27 -6.80 -25.77
C THR A 148 11.39 -5.89 -25.25
N PRO A 149 12.03 -5.09 -26.13
CA PRO A 149 13.13 -4.21 -25.74
C PRO A 149 12.68 -2.93 -24.99
N LEU A 150 11.37 -2.67 -24.88
CA LEU A 150 10.84 -1.42 -24.32
C LEU A 150 10.31 -1.59 -22.89
N ILE A 151 10.71 -0.66 -22.02
CA ILE A 151 10.13 -0.44 -20.69
C ILE A 151 8.78 0.29 -20.84
N LYS A 152 7.82 -0.33 -21.53
CA LYS A 152 6.45 0.17 -21.69
C LYS A 152 5.51 -1.02 -21.59
N GLY A 153 4.35 -0.85 -20.94
CA GLY A 153 3.30 -1.88 -20.99
C GLY A 153 2.94 -2.16 -22.45
N LEU A 154 2.77 -3.43 -22.81
CA LEU A 154 2.66 -3.90 -24.20
C LEU A 154 1.56 -3.15 -24.96
N GLY A 155 0.45 -2.86 -24.28
CA GLY A 155 -0.66 -2.09 -24.85
C GLY A 155 -0.35 -0.63 -25.23
N SER A 156 0.83 -0.11 -24.88
CA SER A 156 1.30 1.23 -25.27
C SER A 156 2.10 1.21 -26.58
N SER A 157 2.43 0.03 -27.11
CA SER A 157 3.16 -0.10 -28.36
C SER A 157 2.26 0.19 -29.55
N THR A 158 2.81 0.81 -30.59
CA THR A 158 2.05 1.07 -31.82
C THR A 158 1.83 -0.19 -32.63
N VAL A 159 0.94 -0.13 -33.62
CA VAL A 159 0.72 -1.24 -34.55
C VAL A 159 1.99 -1.54 -35.35
N GLU A 160 2.73 -0.51 -35.75
CA GLU A 160 3.99 -0.64 -36.49
C GLU A 160 5.07 -1.32 -35.64
N GLU A 161 5.18 -0.96 -34.36
CA GLU A 161 6.07 -1.63 -33.40
C GLU A 161 5.66 -3.11 -33.22
N GLY A 162 4.35 -3.39 -33.07
CA GLY A 162 3.83 -4.74 -33.02
C GLY A 162 4.21 -5.57 -34.25
N MET A 163 3.99 -5.03 -35.45
CA MET A 163 4.40 -5.69 -36.69
C MET A 163 5.90 -5.95 -36.75
N LEU A 164 6.74 -5.00 -36.29
CA LEU A 164 8.18 -5.19 -36.22
C LEU A 164 8.55 -6.37 -35.30
N TYR A 165 7.96 -6.44 -34.11
CA TYR A 165 8.24 -7.51 -33.16
C TYR A 165 7.88 -8.88 -33.70
N PHE A 166 6.71 -9.04 -34.32
CA PHE A 166 6.27 -10.33 -34.85
C PHE A 166 6.98 -10.72 -36.15
N ASN A 167 7.35 -9.76 -37.00
CA ASN A 167 8.17 -10.03 -38.18
C ASN A 167 9.58 -10.52 -37.81
N GLN A 168 10.08 -10.14 -36.63
CA GLN A 168 11.37 -10.57 -36.09
C GLN A 168 11.17 -11.41 -34.83
N ILE A 169 10.14 -12.26 -34.79
CA ILE A 169 9.78 -13.01 -33.57
C ILE A 169 10.96 -13.79 -32.99
N ASP A 170 11.85 -14.32 -33.82
CA ASP A 170 13.01 -15.13 -33.41
C ASP A 170 14.01 -14.39 -32.50
N ILE A 171 14.10 -13.05 -32.57
CA ILE A 171 14.94 -12.24 -31.67
C ILE A 171 14.18 -11.77 -30.43
N HIS A 172 12.85 -11.89 -30.44
CA HIS A 172 11.94 -11.50 -29.36
C HIS A 172 11.45 -12.69 -28.54
N VAL A 173 11.99 -13.89 -28.79
CA VAL A 173 11.64 -15.09 -28.05
C VAL A 173 12.85 -15.70 -27.36
N ARG A 174 12.60 -16.25 -26.18
CA ARG A 174 13.60 -16.97 -25.38
C ARG A 174 13.01 -18.28 -24.92
N GLU A 175 13.65 -19.39 -25.28
CA GLU A 175 13.17 -20.73 -24.95
C GLU A 175 13.48 -21.06 -23.48
N PHE A 176 12.49 -21.58 -22.75
CA PHE A 176 12.75 -22.18 -21.45
C PHE A 176 13.32 -23.59 -21.63
N VAL A 177 14.44 -23.87 -20.95
CA VAL A 177 15.15 -25.15 -21.02
C VAL A 177 15.17 -25.81 -19.66
N TRP A 178 14.91 -27.11 -19.63
CA TRP A 178 15.07 -27.95 -18.44
C TRP A 178 16.42 -28.66 -18.49
N GLU A 179 17.29 -28.41 -17.52
CA GLU A 179 18.61 -29.04 -17.43
C GLU A 179 18.68 -30.11 -16.33
N GLY A 180 17.83 -30.02 -15.31
CA GLY A 180 17.81 -31.03 -14.24
C GLY A 180 16.87 -30.71 -13.10
N ASP A 181 16.91 -31.51 -12.04
CA ASP A 181 15.97 -31.40 -10.91
C ASP A 181 16.07 -30.07 -10.15
N ALA A 182 17.20 -29.37 -10.28
CA ALA A 182 17.39 -28.03 -9.70
C ALA A 182 16.41 -26.98 -10.26
N ASP A 183 15.94 -27.15 -11.51
CA ASP A 183 14.88 -26.32 -12.10
C ASP A 183 13.56 -26.49 -11.35
N GLY A 184 13.19 -27.74 -11.09
CA GLY A 184 11.99 -28.09 -10.32
C GLY A 184 12.06 -27.61 -8.89
N GLU A 185 13.22 -27.73 -8.24
CA GLU A 185 13.42 -27.24 -6.87
C GLU A 185 13.28 -25.71 -6.81
N ALA A 186 13.86 -24.97 -7.76
CA ALA A 186 13.75 -23.51 -7.81
C ALA A 186 12.30 -23.05 -7.95
N ILE A 187 11.52 -23.65 -8.88
CA ILE A 187 10.08 -23.38 -9.03
C ILE A 187 9.35 -23.69 -7.73
N ASN A 188 9.69 -24.82 -7.08
CA ASN A 188 9.04 -25.20 -5.83
C ASN A 188 9.33 -24.17 -4.73
N ILE A 189 10.58 -23.76 -4.51
CA ILE A 189 10.96 -22.73 -3.52
C ILE A 189 10.11 -21.45 -3.70
N ALA A 190 9.96 -20.99 -4.94
CA ALA A 190 9.19 -19.78 -5.26
C ALA A 190 7.68 -19.92 -4.96
N PHE A 191 7.05 -21.06 -5.30
CA PHE A 191 5.58 -21.15 -5.33
C PHE A 191 4.94 -22.06 -4.27
N GLY A 192 5.56 -23.18 -3.85
CA GLY A 192 4.92 -24.18 -2.97
C GLY A 192 5.80 -24.88 -1.93
N GLY A 193 7.11 -24.67 -1.96
CA GLY A 193 8.08 -25.27 -1.05
C GLY A 193 8.09 -24.63 0.33
N ASP A 194 9.02 -25.10 1.16
CA ASP A 194 9.21 -24.65 2.55
C ASP A 194 9.25 -23.11 2.66
N PRO A 195 8.34 -22.49 3.42
CA PRO A 195 8.34 -21.06 3.67
C PRO A 195 9.69 -20.52 4.17
N GLU A 196 10.43 -21.27 4.99
CA GLU A 196 11.72 -20.80 5.52
C GLU A 196 12.81 -20.77 4.44
N LYS A 197 12.89 -21.80 3.58
CA LYS A 197 13.78 -21.79 2.40
C LYS A 197 13.47 -20.60 1.47
N ARG A 198 12.19 -20.26 1.30
CA ARG A 198 11.80 -19.09 0.51
C ARG A 198 12.26 -17.79 1.16
N LYS A 199 12.11 -17.65 2.47
CA LYS A 199 12.57 -16.46 3.20
C LYS A 199 14.09 -16.31 3.10
N GLU A 200 14.83 -17.39 3.22
CA GLU A 200 16.28 -17.41 3.03
C GLU A 200 16.68 -16.99 1.61
N TRP A 201 16.04 -17.58 0.59
CA TRP A 201 16.22 -17.21 -0.81
C TRP A 201 15.99 -15.71 -1.05
N ILE A 202 14.94 -15.13 -0.46
CA ILE A 202 14.66 -13.69 -0.57
C ILE A 202 15.76 -12.85 0.10
N ARG A 203 16.19 -13.23 1.31
CA ARG A 203 17.23 -12.50 2.04
C ARG A 203 18.55 -12.49 1.28
N ASN A 204 18.94 -13.63 0.71
CA ASN A 204 20.20 -13.79 -0.01
C ASN A 204 20.26 -12.97 -1.31
N ASN A 205 19.11 -12.61 -1.88
CA ASN A 205 19.01 -11.87 -3.13
C ASN A 205 18.56 -10.40 -2.95
N ASN A 206 18.48 -9.88 -1.72
CA ASN A 206 17.86 -8.58 -1.45
C ASN A 206 18.62 -7.35 -2.01
N GLN A 207 19.81 -7.55 -2.58
CA GLN A 207 20.64 -6.51 -3.23
C GLN A 207 20.51 -6.48 -4.75
N VAL A 208 19.73 -7.37 -5.36
CA VAL A 208 19.51 -7.35 -6.81
C VAL A 208 18.44 -6.30 -7.12
N ASP A 209 18.83 -5.19 -7.75
CA ASP A 209 17.94 -4.04 -7.98
C ASP A 209 17.48 -3.86 -9.44
N SER A 210 17.99 -4.65 -10.38
CA SER A 210 17.62 -4.54 -11.80
C SER A 210 17.49 -5.89 -12.48
N LEU A 211 16.52 -5.99 -13.40
CA LEU A 211 16.43 -7.13 -14.33
C LEU A 211 17.74 -7.24 -15.10
N PRO A 212 18.42 -8.40 -15.10
CA PRO A 212 19.45 -8.63 -16.09
C PRO A 212 18.77 -8.51 -17.46
N GLY A 213 19.23 -7.60 -18.31
CA GLY A 213 18.74 -7.51 -19.69
C GLY A 213 18.80 -8.89 -20.37
N PRO A 214 17.93 -9.18 -21.34
CA PRO A 214 17.83 -10.51 -21.93
C PRO A 214 19.20 -10.99 -22.42
N ARG A 215 19.66 -12.13 -21.89
CA ARG A 215 20.90 -12.78 -22.31
C ARG A 215 20.56 -14.03 -23.11
N GLY A 216 20.75 -13.95 -24.41
CA GLY A 216 20.61 -15.09 -25.33
C GLY A 216 19.17 -15.58 -25.55
N ASN A 217 19.03 -16.59 -26.41
CA ASN A 217 17.74 -17.10 -26.87
C ASN A 217 17.23 -18.27 -26.03
N LYS A 218 17.92 -18.60 -24.92
CA LYS A 218 17.59 -19.70 -24.00
C LYS A 218 17.77 -19.26 -22.56
N ILE A 219 16.93 -19.77 -21.67
CA ILE A 219 17.04 -19.57 -20.22
C ILE A 219 16.59 -20.83 -19.49
N THR A 220 17.30 -21.22 -18.44
CA THR A 220 16.84 -22.30 -17.57
C THR A 220 15.75 -21.82 -16.63
N TYR A 221 14.85 -22.70 -16.17
CA TYR A 221 13.84 -22.32 -15.18
C TYR A 221 14.48 -21.82 -13.88
N LYS A 222 15.60 -22.43 -13.47
CA LYS A 222 16.39 -21.99 -12.31
C LYS A 222 16.93 -20.57 -12.47
N GLU A 223 17.49 -20.23 -13.63
CA GLU A 223 17.98 -18.87 -13.91
C GLU A 223 16.84 -17.86 -13.91
N PHE A 224 15.72 -18.18 -14.56
CA PHE A 224 14.54 -17.32 -14.54
C PHE A 224 14.07 -17.05 -13.11
N VAL A 225 13.96 -18.09 -12.28
CA VAL A 225 13.53 -17.93 -10.88
C VAL A 225 14.51 -17.05 -10.12
N ASN A 226 15.81 -17.33 -10.18
CA ASN A 226 16.80 -16.68 -9.33
C ASN A 226 17.26 -15.31 -9.82
N ASN A 227 17.10 -14.99 -11.10
CA ASN A 227 17.60 -13.74 -11.68
C ASN A 227 16.48 -12.76 -12.03
N GLU A 228 15.27 -13.25 -12.35
CA GLU A 228 14.16 -12.40 -12.80
C GLU A 228 12.99 -12.43 -11.81
N LEU A 229 12.45 -13.61 -11.48
CA LEU A 229 11.32 -13.74 -10.56
C LEU A 229 11.64 -13.23 -9.13
N VAL A 230 12.91 -13.30 -8.73
CA VAL A 230 13.35 -12.78 -7.42
C VAL A 230 13.13 -11.27 -7.31
N LEU A 231 13.25 -10.53 -8.41
CA LEU A 231 13.05 -9.07 -8.43
C LEU A 231 11.60 -8.70 -8.17
N PHE A 232 10.67 -9.46 -8.74
CA PHE A 232 9.26 -9.34 -8.35
C PHE A 232 9.05 -9.62 -6.88
N THR A 233 9.70 -10.65 -6.36
CA THR A 233 9.54 -11.08 -4.97
C THR A 233 9.99 -9.96 -4.02
N ILE A 234 11.13 -9.32 -4.32
CA ILE A 234 11.67 -8.17 -3.59
C ILE A 234 10.79 -6.93 -3.77
N ALA A 235 10.42 -6.58 -5.01
CA ALA A 235 9.54 -5.44 -5.29
C ALA A 235 8.17 -5.59 -4.61
N ASN A 236 7.62 -6.81 -4.60
CA ASN A 236 6.37 -7.14 -3.92
C ASN A 236 6.50 -7.00 -2.41
N LEU A 237 7.62 -7.41 -1.82
CA LEU A 237 7.93 -7.18 -0.42
C LEU A 237 8.01 -5.68 -0.10
N ARG A 238 8.80 -4.92 -0.87
CA ARG A 238 9.02 -3.47 -0.72
C ARG A 238 7.72 -2.65 -0.85
N ARG A 239 6.76 -3.07 -1.69
CA ARG A 239 5.45 -2.38 -1.83
C ARG A 239 4.39 -2.81 -0.81
N SER A 240 4.57 -3.97 -0.16
CA SER A 240 3.53 -4.60 0.67
C SER A 240 3.82 -4.52 2.17
N ILE A 241 5.09 -4.43 2.57
CA ILE A 241 5.52 -4.27 3.96
C ILE A 241 5.96 -2.80 4.16
N PRO A 242 5.49 -2.11 5.22
CA PRO A 242 5.91 -0.75 5.50
C PRO A 242 7.33 -0.68 6.06
N THR A 243 7.91 0.52 6.06
CA THR A 243 9.22 0.78 6.68
C THR A 243 9.06 1.08 8.17
N MET A 244 10.09 0.90 9.00
CA MET A 244 10.01 1.39 10.39
C MET A 244 10.11 2.90 10.51
N PHE A 245 10.69 3.57 9.51
CA PHE A 245 10.89 5.01 9.55
C PHE A 245 9.55 5.73 9.53
N ASP A 246 8.73 5.49 8.51
CA ASP A 246 7.44 6.19 8.37
C ASP A 246 6.21 5.33 8.61
N GLY A 247 6.34 4.00 8.70
CA GLY A 247 5.19 3.11 8.77
C GLY A 247 4.35 3.05 7.51
N LEU A 248 4.83 3.62 6.40
CA LEU A 248 4.11 3.72 5.14
C LEU A 248 4.62 2.69 4.13
N LYS A 249 3.70 2.20 3.30
CA LYS A 249 4.01 1.51 2.05
C LYS A 249 4.30 2.52 0.94
N SER A 250 4.96 2.08 -0.13
CA SER A 250 5.28 2.93 -1.28
C SER A 250 4.07 3.72 -1.80
N GLY A 251 2.90 3.08 -1.98
CA GLY A 251 1.69 3.78 -2.42
C GLY A 251 1.17 4.85 -1.44
N GLU A 252 1.25 4.59 -0.13
CA GLU A 252 0.83 5.53 0.91
C GLU A 252 1.79 6.73 0.97
N ARG A 253 3.10 6.50 0.78
CA ARG A 253 4.13 7.55 0.69
C ARG A 253 3.94 8.46 -0.52
N LYS A 254 3.64 7.88 -1.69
CA LYS A 254 3.34 8.64 -2.91
C LYS A 254 2.12 9.56 -2.75
N ILE A 255 1.09 9.11 -2.02
CA ILE A 255 -0.10 9.90 -1.69
C ILE A 255 0.27 11.08 -0.78
N ILE A 256 1.02 10.83 0.30
CA ILE A 256 1.44 11.87 1.24
C ILE A 256 2.34 12.90 0.56
N PHE A 257 3.33 12.44 -0.20
CA PHE A 257 4.21 13.32 -0.98
C PHE A 257 3.42 14.24 -1.90
N THR A 258 2.44 13.69 -2.63
CA THR A 258 1.61 14.51 -3.52
C THR A 258 0.79 15.51 -2.72
N ALA A 259 0.20 15.09 -1.60
CA ALA A 259 -0.60 15.97 -0.73
C ALA A 259 0.23 17.15 -0.19
N PHE A 260 1.47 16.92 0.23
CA PHE A 260 2.38 18.00 0.65
C PHE A 260 2.81 18.87 -0.52
N LYS A 261 3.11 18.27 -1.68
CA LYS A 261 3.59 19.00 -2.86
C LYS A 261 2.56 19.99 -3.42
N ILE A 262 1.28 19.65 -3.37
CA ILE A 262 0.18 20.51 -3.85
C ILE A 262 -0.47 21.32 -2.73
N ASP A 263 0.02 21.19 -1.49
CA ASP A 263 -0.58 21.74 -0.28
C ASP A 263 -2.11 21.50 -0.22
N LEU A 264 -2.50 20.22 -0.12
CA LEU A 264 -3.89 19.76 -0.19
C LEU A 264 -4.74 20.22 1.02
N THR A 265 -5.00 21.52 1.11
CA THR A 265 -5.77 22.19 2.16
C THR A 265 -7.24 22.34 1.77
N GLU A 266 -7.50 22.49 0.48
CA GLU A 266 -8.85 22.59 -0.07
C GLU A 266 -9.50 21.22 -0.26
N LEU A 267 -10.82 21.18 -0.03
CA LEU A 267 -11.59 19.96 -0.15
C LEU A 267 -11.65 19.52 -1.62
N THR A 268 -10.96 18.44 -1.94
CA THR A 268 -10.73 18.01 -3.34
C THR A 268 -11.44 16.70 -3.64
N PRO A 269 -12.11 16.56 -4.81
CA PRO A 269 -12.67 15.28 -5.25
C PRO A 269 -11.60 14.17 -5.31
N LEU A 270 -11.97 12.97 -4.87
CA LEU A 270 -11.02 11.87 -4.68
C LEU A 270 -10.43 11.35 -6.00
N ASP A 271 -11.19 11.38 -7.09
CA ASP A 271 -10.76 10.99 -8.44
C ASP A 271 -9.76 11.99 -9.04
N VAL A 272 -9.98 13.29 -8.81
CA VAL A 272 -9.03 14.37 -9.14
C VAL A 272 -7.75 14.17 -8.36
N PHE A 273 -7.82 14.01 -7.04
CA PHE A 273 -6.63 13.81 -6.21
C PHE A 273 -5.87 12.53 -6.61
N SER A 274 -6.57 11.43 -6.89
CA SER A 274 -5.95 10.19 -7.39
C SER A 274 -5.22 10.39 -8.72
N SER A 275 -5.73 11.27 -9.59
CA SER A 275 -5.08 11.61 -10.86
C SER A 275 -3.81 12.45 -10.64
N LEU A 276 -3.85 13.40 -9.71
CA LEU A 276 -2.67 14.18 -9.30
C LEU A 276 -1.59 13.29 -8.70
N VAL A 277 -1.94 12.31 -7.85
CA VAL A 277 -0.98 11.36 -7.30
C VAL A 277 -0.28 10.59 -8.43
N SER A 278 -1.03 10.09 -9.41
CA SER A 278 -0.45 9.39 -10.56
C SER A 278 0.51 10.29 -11.36
N GLN A 279 0.15 11.55 -11.59
CA GLN A 279 0.96 12.51 -12.32
C GLN A 279 2.22 12.93 -11.58
N HIS A 280 2.15 13.20 -10.26
CA HIS A 280 3.26 13.77 -9.49
C HIS A 280 4.24 12.74 -8.95
N SER A 281 3.79 11.50 -8.73
CA SER A 281 4.60 10.42 -8.15
C SER A 281 4.98 9.31 -9.11
N ALA A 282 4.66 9.46 -10.40
CA ALA A 282 4.84 8.43 -11.43
C ALA A 282 4.24 7.07 -10.99
N TYR A 283 3.01 7.09 -10.48
CA TYR A 283 2.36 5.85 -10.04
C TYR A 283 1.85 5.07 -11.26
N HIS A 284 2.45 3.91 -11.53
CA HIS A 284 2.19 3.10 -12.73
C HIS A 284 1.01 2.11 -12.59
N HIS A 285 0.42 1.92 -11.40
CA HIS A 285 -0.77 1.07 -11.26
C HIS A 285 -2.06 1.87 -11.44
N SER A 286 -3.20 1.16 -11.50
CA SER A 286 -4.50 1.80 -11.74
C SER A 286 -4.86 2.87 -10.70
N ARG A 287 -5.48 3.97 -11.15
CA ARG A 287 -5.97 5.06 -10.27
C ARG A 287 -6.93 4.56 -9.20
N LYS A 288 -7.75 3.54 -9.50
CA LYS A 288 -8.64 2.89 -8.53
C LYS A 288 -7.88 2.29 -7.34
N CYS A 289 -6.66 1.79 -7.54
CA CYS A 289 -5.82 1.33 -6.44
C CYS A 289 -5.45 2.49 -5.50
N ILE A 290 -5.09 3.66 -6.06
CA ILE A 290 -4.77 4.86 -5.29
C ILE A 290 -5.99 5.32 -4.49
N SER A 291 -7.16 5.46 -5.13
CA SER A 291 -8.40 5.90 -4.46
C SER A 291 -8.74 5.01 -3.27
N ASN A 292 -8.62 3.68 -3.43
CA ASN A 292 -8.82 2.73 -2.33
C ASN A 292 -7.81 2.87 -1.20
N VAL A 293 -6.56 3.25 -1.49
CA VAL A 293 -5.55 3.53 -0.45
C VAL A 293 -5.92 4.81 0.29
N ILE A 294 -6.25 5.90 -0.43
CA ILE A 294 -6.64 7.18 0.17
C ILE A 294 -7.88 7.00 1.07
N ILE A 295 -8.90 6.26 0.62
CA ILE A 295 -10.08 5.94 1.43
C ILE A 295 -9.66 5.31 2.77
N ARG A 296 -8.77 4.31 2.74
CA ARG A 296 -8.28 3.66 3.98
C ARG A 296 -7.48 4.60 4.87
N MET A 297 -6.71 5.53 4.30
CA MET A 297 -5.93 6.51 5.08
C MET A 297 -6.79 7.61 5.71
N ALA A 298 -7.96 7.88 5.13
CA ALA A 298 -8.93 8.87 5.62
C ALA A 298 -9.92 8.30 6.65
N GLN A 299 -10.22 6.99 6.59
CA GLN A 299 -11.18 6.32 7.49
C GLN A 299 -10.88 6.58 8.97
N ASP A 300 -11.93 6.93 9.72
CA ASP A 300 -11.83 7.44 11.09
C ASP A 300 -12.72 6.72 12.12
N PHE A 301 -13.43 5.66 11.72
CA PHE A 301 -14.24 4.84 12.62
C PHE A 301 -13.40 3.87 13.48
N ILE A 302 -13.98 3.37 14.57
CA ILE A 302 -13.34 2.49 15.56
C ILE A 302 -12.68 1.28 14.87
N GLY A 303 -11.41 1.03 15.21
CA GLY A 303 -10.64 -0.08 14.65
C GLY A 303 -9.95 0.21 13.31
N ARG A 304 -9.92 1.48 12.85
CA ARG A 304 -9.17 1.92 11.65
C ARG A 304 -7.92 2.72 11.94
N ASN A 305 -7.96 4.05 11.92
CA ASN A 305 -6.76 4.86 12.16
C ASN A 305 -6.93 5.60 13.48
N ASN A 306 -6.01 5.41 14.42
CA ASN A 306 -5.97 6.26 15.61
C ASN A 306 -5.72 7.72 15.21
N VAL A 307 -4.90 7.94 14.18
CA VAL A 307 -4.61 9.26 13.62
C VAL A 307 -4.72 9.20 12.10
N ASN A 308 -5.93 9.41 11.58
CA ASN A 308 -6.14 9.60 10.14
C ASN A 308 -5.52 10.93 9.68
N LEU A 309 -4.71 10.87 8.63
CA LEU A 309 -4.01 12.03 8.04
C LEU A 309 -4.88 12.83 7.09
N PHE A 310 -5.94 12.21 6.57
CA PHE A 310 -6.86 12.79 5.61
C PHE A 310 -8.25 12.92 6.21
N GLU A 311 -8.97 13.97 5.83
CA GLU A 311 -10.36 14.18 6.23
C GLU A 311 -11.32 13.36 5.35
N PRO A 312 -12.18 12.50 5.95
CA PRO A 312 -13.17 11.76 5.19
C PRO A 312 -14.43 12.61 4.96
N SER A 313 -14.53 13.27 3.81
CA SER A 313 -15.74 14.05 3.44
C SER A 313 -16.62 13.28 2.46
N GLY A 314 -17.67 12.66 2.99
CA GLY A 314 -18.57 11.75 2.27
C GLY A 314 -18.62 10.38 2.94
N GLN A 315 -19.20 9.39 2.26
CA GLN A 315 -19.30 8.02 2.79
C GLN A 315 -18.00 7.23 2.56
N PHE A 316 -17.00 7.43 3.42
CA PHE A 316 -15.72 6.70 3.39
C PHE A 316 -15.81 5.26 3.94
N GLY A 317 -17.02 4.80 4.23
CA GLY A 317 -17.31 3.50 4.81
C GLY A 317 -17.38 3.56 6.33
N THR A 318 -17.97 2.53 6.93
CA THR A 318 -18.31 2.53 8.35
C THR A 318 -17.77 1.31 9.07
N SER A 319 -17.88 1.31 10.40
CA SER A 319 -17.62 0.13 11.24
C SER A 319 -18.57 -1.04 10.94
N ALA A 320 -19.69 -0.82 10.22
CA ALA A 320 -20.65 -1.87 9.93
C ALA A 320 -20.07 -2.99 9.04
N SER A 321 -19.37 -2.59 7.98
CA SER A 321 -18.73 -3.51 7.03
C SER A 321 -17.20 -3.39 7.02
N GLY A 322 -16.63 -2.74 8.04
CA GLY A 322 -15.18 -2.49 8.13
C GLY A 322 -14.67 -1.66 6.96
N GLY A 323 -15.45 -0.67 6.52
CA GLY A 323 -15.10 0.29 5.47
C GLY A 323 -15.23 -0.24 4.04
N LYS A 324 -15.81 -1.43 3.84
CA LYS A 324 -16.10 -1.98 2.50
C LYS A 324 -17.33 -1.37 1.84
N ASP A 325 -18.13 -0.69 2.65
CA ASP A 325 -19.34 0.08 2.33
C ASP A 325 -19.01 1.53 1.94
N ALA A 326 -17.74 1.84 1.66
CA ALA A 326 -17.34 3.12 1.10
C ALA A 326 -18.01 3.35 -0.27
N ALA A 327 -18.47 4.58 -0.50
CA ALA A 327 -19.07 4.96 -1.78
C ALA A 327 -18.02 4.97 -2.89
N ASN A 328 -18.50 5.06 -4.14
CA ASN A 328 -17.62 5.24 -5.29
C ASN A 328 -16.78 6.53 -5.15
N GLU A 329 -15.53 6.47 -5.60
CA GLU A 329 -14.56 7.55 -5.48
C GLU A 329 -15.05 8.89 -6.05
N ARG A 330 -15.94 8.88 -7.06
CA ARG A 330 -16.50 10.09 -7.67
C ARG A 330 -17.38 10.92 -6.72
N TYR A 331 -17.86 10.34 -5.63
CA TYR A 331 -18.70 11.03 -4.64
C TYR A 331 -17.92 11.47 -3.41
N LEU A 332 -16.65 11.08 -3.30
CA LEU A 332 -15.84 11.30 -2.12
C LEU A 332 -14.92 12.49 -2.31
N HIS A 333 -14.72 13.24 -1.23
CA HIS A 333 -13.78 14.34 -1.20
C HIS A 333 -12.85 14.19 -0.01
N THR A 334 -11.63 14.72 -0.13
CA THR A 334 -10.68 14.70 0.97
C THR A 334 -9.77 15.91 0.93
N LYS A 335 -9.15 16.18 2.07
CA LYS A 335 -8.07 17.14 2.25
C LYS A 335 -7.13 16.64 3.33
N LEU A 336 -5.93 17.17 3.36
CA LEU A 336 -4.94 16.86 4.37
C LEU A 336 -5.32 17.52 5.70
N LYS A 337 -5.27 16.76 6.80
CA LYS A 337 -5.54 17.29 8.13
C LYS A 337 -4.30 18.01 8.69
N PRO A 338 -4.46 19.06 9.51
CA PRO A 338 -3.33 19.77 10.10
C PRO A 338 -2.36 18.87 10.88
N VAL A 339 -2.86 17.76 11.46
CA VAL A 339 -2.04 16.78 12.19
C VAL A 339 -0.96 16.16 11.31
N ALA A 340 -1.17 16.06 10.00
CA ALA A 340 -0.17 15.54 9.07
C ALA A 340 1.06 16.46 9.01
N TRP A 341 0.89 17.79 9.01
CA TRP A 341 2.00 18.75 9.01
C TRP A 341 2.76 18.81 10.33
N VAL A 342 2.11 18.43 11.44
CA VAL A 342 2.79 18.27 12.73
C VAL A 342 3.54 16.95 12.80
N LEU A 343 2.94 15.87 12.27
CA LEU A 343 3.61 14.58 12.21
C LEU A 343 4.80 14.59 11.26
N PHE A 344 4.73 15.33 10.14
CA PHE A 344 5.77 15.44 9.13
C PHE A 344 6.16 16.92 8.97
N PRO A 345 7.06 17.45 9.81
CA PRO A 345 7.46 18.85 9.75
C PRO A 345 8.10 19.20 8.40
N LYS A 346 7.63 20.29 7.78
CA LYS A 346 8.17 20.79 6.50
C LYS A 346 9.68 21.10 6.56
N ALA A 347 10.18 21.48 7.74
CA ALA A 347 11.60 21.74 7.95
C ALA A 347 12.50 20.49 7.74
N ASP A 348 11.92 19.29 7.71
CA ASP A 348 12.64 18.05 7.43
C ASP A 348 12.75 17.76 5.93
N ASP A 349 11.92 18.39 5.07
CA ASP A 349 11.78 18.03 3.65
C ASP A 349 13.11 18.10 2.88
N ASP A 350 13.95 19.10 3.16
CA ASP A 350 15.24 19.27 2.46
C ASP A 350 16.31 18.26 2.91
N LEU A 351 16.07 17.55 4.02
CA LEU A 351 16.97 16.53 4.57
C LEU A 351 16.65 15.13 4.07
N LEU A 352 15.49 14.94 3.43
CA LEU A 352 15.04 13.64 2.97
C LEU A 352 15.74 13.25 1.67
N GLU A 353 15.98 11.96 1.51
CA GLU A 353 16.45 11.37 0.26
C GLU A 353 15.28 11.10 -0.67
N TYR A 354 15.34 11.57 -1.92
CA TYR A 354 14.24 11.45 -2.88
C TYR A 354 14.53 10.52 -4.03
N ASN A 355 13.50 9.77 -4.44
CA ASN A 355 13.55 9.00 -5.67
C ASN A 355 13.60 9.96 -6.87
N LEU A 356 14.42 9.60 -7.85
CA LEU A 356 14.59 10.35 -9.09
C LEU A 356 14.17 9.49 -10.28
N GLU A 357 13.35 10.04 -11.15
CA GLU A 357 12.98 9.40 -12.42
C GLU A 357 13.13 10.42 -13.55
N TYR A 358 14.01 10.16 -14.52
CA TYR A 358 14.37 11.09 -15.60
C TYR A 358 14.73 12.51 -15.11
N GLY A 359 15.44 12.61 -13.98
CA GLY A 359 15.81 13.89 -13.36
C GLY A 359 14.70 14.59 -12.58
N ARG A 360 13.48 14.04 -12.55
CA ARG A 360 12.36 14.57 -11.76
C ARG A 360 12.37 14.01 -10.34
N LYS A 361 12.31 14.91 -9.34
CA LYS A 361 12.11 14.58 -7.93
C LYS A 361 10.70 14.01 -7.69
N LEU A 362 10.64 12.74 -7.30
CA LEU A 362 9.41 12.03 -6.89
C LEU A 362 9.25 12.05 -5.36
N GLU A 363 8.61 11.04 -4.76
CA GLU A 363 8.48 10.92 -3.30
C GLU A 363 9.81 10.54 -2.63
N PRO A 364 10.00 10.83 -1.33
CA PRO A 364 11.19 10.40 -0.61
C PRO A 364 11.27 8.88 -0.50
N THR A 365 12.47 8.34 -0.32
CA THR A 365 12.66 6.89 -0.05
C THR A 365 11.96 6.50 1.26
N ARG A 366 11.96 7.43 2.23
CA ARG A 366 11.35 7.33 3.55
C ARG A 366 11.05 8.73 4.10
N TYR A 367 9.94 8.86 4.83
CA TYR A 367 9.76 10.00 5.73
C TYR A 367 10.25 9.64 7.14
N PHE A 368 10.41 10.67 7.98
CA PHE A 368 10.64 10.51 9.41
C PHE A 368 9.59 11.33 10.15
N PRO A 369 8.41 10.77 10.44
CA PRO A 369 7.46 11.45 11.29
C PRO A 369 8.07 11.75 12.67
N ILE A 370 7.48 12.66 13.45
CA ILE A 370 7.97 12.93 14.81
C ILE A 370 7.75 11.75 15.76
N ILE A 371 6.87 10.81 15.45
CA ILE A 371 6.64 9.57 16.21
C ILE A 371 6.37 8.43 15.23
N PRO A 372 6.66 7.16 15.58
CA PRO A 372 6.54 6.03 14.66
C PRO A 372 5.07 5.79 14.29
N LEU A 373 4.65 6.33 13.14
CA LEU A 373 3.26 6.27 12.66
C LEU A 373 2.74 4.83 12.54
N VAL A 374 3.63 3.87 12.32
CA VAL A 374 3.31 2.43 12.30
C VAL A 374 2.69 1.94 13.61
N LEU A 375 3.10 2.50 14.75
CA LEU A 375 2.53 2.16 16.05
C LEU A 375 1.21 2.88 16.29
N LEU A 376 1.00 4.04 15.67
CA LEU A 376 -0.26 4.79 15.79
C LEU A 376 -1.38 4.12 15.00
N ASN A 377 -1.17 3.88 13.71
CA ASN A 377 -2.21 3.37 12.81
C ASN A 377 -2.13 1.86 12.59
N GLY A 378 -1.10 1.20 13.12
CA GLY A 378 -0.84 -0.20 12.86
C GLY A 378 -0.40 -0.43 11.42
N ALA A 379 -0.15 -1.69 11.09
CA ALA A 379 0.18 -2.10 9.75
C ALA A 379 -0.37 -3.48 9.44
N LYS A 380 -0.85 -3.67 8.22
CA LYS A 380 -1.16 -4.99 7.69
C LYS A 380 -0.66 -5.10 6.26
N GLY A 381 0.15 -6.11 5.98
CA GLY A 381 0.79 -6.31 4.69
C GLY A 381 1.07 -7.78 4.42
N ILE A 382 0.90 -8.21 3.17
CA ILE A 382 1.25 -9.55 2.71
C ILE A 382 2.20 -9.36 1.53
N GLY A 383 3.49 -9.55 1.80
CA GLY A 383 4.52 -9.60 0.78
C GLY A 383 4.84 -11.04 0.38
N SER A 384 5.84 -11.20 -0.47
CA SER A 384 6.31 -12.52 -0.86
C SER A 384 7.18 -13.10 0.26
N GLY A 385 6.84 -14.30 0.73
CA GLY A 385 7.53 -14.99 1.84
C GLY A 385 7.25 -14.43 3.24
N PHE A 386 6.88 -13.15 3.35
CA PHE A 386 6.67 -12.47 4.62
C PHE A 386 5.32 -11.77 4.70
N SER A 387 4.83 -11.59 5.92
CA SER A 387 3.65 -10.78 6.20
C SER A 387 3.89 -9.96 7.44
N THR A 388 3.10 -8.91 7.62
CA THR A 388 3.16 -8.07 8.82
C THR A 388 1.75 -7.82 9.33
N PHE A 389 1.63 -7.89 10.65
CA PHE A 389 0.48 -7.37 11.38
C PHE A 389 1.01 -6.70 12.65
N ILE A 390 0.82 -5.38 12.71
CA ILE A 390 1.15 -4.53 13.85
C ILE A 390 -0.17 -3.91 14.32
N PRO A 391 -0.57 -4.11 15.59
CA PRO A 391 -1.75 -3.47 16.11
C PRO A 391 -1.50 -1.98 16.34
N GLN A 392 -2.54 -1.29 16.80
CA GLN A 392 -2.46 0.13 17.10
C GLN A 392 -2.14 0.34 18.57
N TYR A 393 -1.48 1.45 18.88
CA TYR A 393 -1.08 1.86 20.22
C TYR A 393 -1.51 3.30 20.48
N ASN A 394 -1.59 3.64 21.76
CA ASN A 394 -1.96 4.98 22.20
C ASN A 394 -0.81 5.94 21.84
N PRO A 395 -1.07 7.03 21.10
CA PRO A 395 -0.04 8.01 20.78
C PRO A 395 0.69 8.55 22.01
N ARG A 396 0.00 8.71 23.15
CA ARG A 396 0.61 9.22 24.40
C ARG A 396 1.61 8.24 25.00
N ASP A 397 1.33 6.94 24.94
CA ASP A 397 2.25 5.90 25.44
C ASP A 397 3.50 5.82 24.56
N VAL A 398 3.33 5.97 23.24
CA VAL A 398 4.45 6.03 22.28
C VAL A 398 5.35 7.25 22.57
N ILE A 399 4.77 8.42 22.80
CA ILE A 399 5.51 9.64 23.15
C ILE A 399 6.24 9.47 24.50
N ALA A 400 5.57 8.91 25.51
CA ALA A 400 6.18 8.64 26.80
C ALA A 400 7.41 7.74 26.67
N ASN A 401 7.32 6.67 25.86
CA ASN A 401 8.46 5.78 25.62
C ASN A 401 9.58 6.41 24.78
N ILE A 402 9.26 7.29 23.84
CA ILE A 402 10.29 8.09 23.14
C ILE A 402 11.04 8.96 24.14
N ARG A 403 10.32 9.67 25.04
CA ARG A 403 10.93 10.49 26.10
C ARG A 403 11.82 9.67 27.02
N ARG A 404 11.38 8.46 27.41
CA ARG A 404 12.19 7.51 28.19
C ARG A 404 13.46 7.09 27.42
N GLY A 405 13.31 6.74 26.13
CA GLY A 405 14.43 6.38 25.26
C GLY A 405 15.49 7.48 25.14
N ILE A 406 15.08 8.73 24.95
CA ILE A 406 15.97 9.90 24.91
C ILE A 406 16.72 10.07 26.24
N LYS A 407 16.04 9.85 27.37
CA LYS A 407 16.65 9.91 28.71
C LYS A 407 17.44 8.64 29.09
N CYS A 408 17.55 7.66 28.20
CA CYS A 408 18.13 6.35 28.48
C CYS A 408 17.46 5.61 29.66
N GLU A 409 16.17 5.85 29.87
CA GLU A 409 15.33 5.14 30.84
C GLU A 409 14.73 3.88 30.22
N GLU A 410 14.36 2.91 31.05
CA GLU A 410 13.65 1.71 30.61
C GLU A 410 12.25 2.06 30.08
N MET A 411 11.91 1.57 28.88
CA MET A 411 10.59 1.77 28.27
C MET A 411 9.52 0.94 28.96
N GLU A 412 8.34 1.50 29.11
CA GLU A 412 7.19 0.81 29.68
C GLU A 412 6.48 -0.06 28.62
N PRO A 413 6.09 -1.31 28.95
CA PRO A 413 5.39 -2.17 28.01
C PRO A 413 4.04 -1.59 27.57
N MET A 414 3.86 -1.41 26.27
CA MET A 414 2.63 -0.88 25.69
C MET A 414 1.61 -1.99 25.41
N VAL A 415 0.34 -1.65 25.58
CA VAL A 415 -0.81 -2.52 25.28
C VAL A 415 -1.51 -2.01 24.02
N PRO A 416 -1.98 -2.89 23.10
CA PRO A 416 -2.77 -2.45 21.96
C PRO A 416 -3.93 -1.56 22.37
N TRP A 417 -4.11 -0.46 21.67
CA TRP A 417 -5.10 0.57 21.95
C TRP A 417 -5.68 1.13 20.65
N TYR A 418 -6.99 1.33 20.65
CA TYR A 418 -7.75 1.79 19.49
C TYR A 418 -8.60 3.00 19.88
N ARG A 419 -8.51 4.07 19.09
CA ARG A 419 -9.25 5.31 19.33
C ARG A 419 -10.74 5.03 19.41
N ASP A 420 -11.37 5.62 20.43
CA ASP A 420 -12.80 5.53 20.73
C ASP A 420 -13.31 4.11 21.04
N PHE A 421 -12.43 3.13 21.21
CA PHE A 421 -12.83 1.79 21.63
C PHE A 421 -13.13 1.77 23.13
N GLU A 422 -14.39 1.55 23.47
CA GLU A 422 -14.82 1.49 24.87
C GLU A 422 -14.75 0.09 25.49
N GLY A 423 -14.39 -0.94 24.72
CA GLY A 423 -14.22 -2.29 25.27
C GLY A 423 -12.94 -2.44 26.08
N GLU A 424 -12.61 -3.68 26.43
CA GLU A 424 -11.41 -3.98 27.22
C GLU A 424 -10.40 -4.77 26.37
N ILE A 425 -9.10 -4.47 26.52
CA ILE A 425 -8.03 -5.25 25.88
C ILE A 425 -7.12 -5.77 26.99
N LYS A 426 -7.01 -7.09 27.11
CA LYS A 426 -6.15 -7.73 28.11
C LYS A 426 -5.10 -8.60 27.44
N LYS A 427 -3.90 -8.64 28.03
CA LYS A 427 -2.89 -9.64 27.70
C LYS A 427 -3.38 -11.01 28.20
N THR A 428 -3.52 -11.97 27.29
CA THR A 428 -4.03 -13.32 27.58
C THR A 428 -3.00 -14.41 27.29
N GLY A 429 -1.90 -14.06 26.62
CA GLY A 429 -0.74 -14.91 26.42
C GLY A 429 0.49 -14.10 26.00
N GLU A 430 1.61 -14.78 25.81
CA GLU A 430 2.81 -14.15 25.25
C GLU A 430 2.56 -13.74 23.79
N GLY A 431 2.65 -12.43 23.52
CA GLY A 431 2.33 -11.88 22.21
C GLY A 431 0.85 -12.02 21.79
N VAL A 432 -0.05 -12.31 22.74
CA VAL A 432 -1.50 -12.45 22.48
C VAL A 432 -2.29 -11.61 23.46
N TYR A 433 -3.13 -10.75 22.89
CA TYR A 433 -4.10 -9.95 23.61
C TYR A 433 -5.51 -10.37 23.17
N THR A 434 -6.49 -10.20 24.04
CA THR A 434 -7.89 -10.42 23.70
C THR A 434 -8.63 -9.11 23.90
N SER A 435 -9.31 -8.67 22.84
CA SER A 435 -10.27 -7.57 22.88
C SER A 435 -11.65 -8.10 23.24
N TYR A 436 -12.31 -7.44 24.18
CA TYR A 436 -13.61 -7.80 24.71
C TYR A 436 -14.62 -6.71 24.38
N GLY A 437 -15.80 -7.14 23.92
CA GLY A 437 -16.95 -6.27 23.78
C GLY A 437 -17.56 -5.90 25.13
N LYS A 438 -18.65 -5.13 25.10
CA LYS A 438 -19.46 -4.80 26.28
C LYS A 438 -20.88 -5.27 26.09
N CYS A 439 -21.43 -5.87 27.14
CA CYS A 439 -22.82 -6.24 27.21
C CYS A 439 -23.34 -6.15 28.65
N HIS A 440 -24.63 -5.88 28.82
CA HIS A 440 -25.28 -5.81 30.14
C HIS A 440 -26.72 -6.32 30.08
N ASP A 441 -27.24 -6.68 31.24
CA ASP A 441 -28.64 -7.08 31.41
C ASP A 441 -29.57 -5.86 31.32
N VAL A 442 -30.63 -5.95 30.50
CA VAL A 442 -31.67 -4.91 30.44
C VAL A 442 -32.89 -5.28 31.29
N ASN A 443 -33.36 -6.52 31.16
CA ASN A 443 -34.51 -7.07 31.87
C ASN A 443 -34.40 -8.61 31.91
N ASP A 444 -35.38 -9.32 32.46
CA ASP A 444 -35.32 -10.79 32.66
C ASP A 444 -35.07 -11.66 31.41
N ASN A 445 -35.30 -11.16 30.20
CA ASN A 445 -35.14 -11.92 28.95
C ASN A 445 -34.18 -11.26 27.95
N THR A 446 -33.71 -10.04 28.20
CA THR A 446 -32.93 -9.27 27.23
C THR A 446 -31.52 -8.96 27.76
N VAL A 447 -30.53 -9.21 26.91
CA VAL A 447 -29.14 -8.77 27.08
C VAL A 447 -28.83 -7.77 25.97
N GLN A 448 -28.32 -6.59 26.34
CA GLN A 448 -27.90 -5.57 25.39
C GLN A 448 -26.39 -5.65 25.19
N ILE A 449 -25.98 -5.64 23.93
CA ILE A 449 -24.59 -5.60 23.48
C ILE A 449 -24.35 -4.22 22.89
N SER A 450 -23.47 -3.46 23.53
CA SER A 450 -23.18 -2.06 23.18
C SER A 450 -21.85 -1.88 22.46
N VAL A 451 -20.89 -2.81 22.63
CA VAL A 451 -19.57 -2.73 22.00
C VAL A 451 -19.15 -4.09 21.47
N LEU A 452 -18.65 -4.13 20.24
CA LEU A 452 -18.07 -5.33 19.63
C LEU A 452 -16.53 -5.33 19.76
N PRO A 453 -15.88 -6.50 19.90
CA PRO A 453 -14.42 -6.62 19.88
C PRO A 453 -13.77 -6.03 18.62
N ILE A 454 -12.51 -5.62 18.75
CA ILE A 454 -11.76 -5.04 17.64
C ILE A 454 -11.64 -6.04 16.48
N GLY A 455 -11.97 -5.55 15.28
CA GLY A 455 -11.96 -6.33 14.05
C GLY A 455 -13.19 -7.22 13.86
N LEU A 456 -14.19 -7.19 14.74
CA LEU A 456 -15.50 -7.79 14.52
C LEU A 456 -16.51 -6.72 14.09
N TRP A 457 -16.85 -6.71 12.81
CA TRP A 457 -17.75 -5.71 12.23
C TRP A 457 -19.23 -6.10 12.43
N THR A 458 -20.12 -5.12 12.44
CA THR A 458 -21.56 -5.31 12.66
C THR A 458 -22.16 -6.38 11.73
N ASP A 459 -21.85 -6.34 10.44
CA ASP A 459 -22.43 -7.28 9.47
C ASP A 459 -21.92 -8.70 9.63
N ASP A 460 -20.66 -8.86 10.06
CA ASP A 460 -20.11 -10.17 10.40
C ASP A 460 -20.73 -10.68 11.71
N TYR A 461 -20.97 -9.79 12.66
CA TYR A 461 -21.62 -10.15 13.92
C TYR A 461 -23.09 -10.53 13.75
N LYS A 462 -23.83 -9.85 12.87
CA LYS A 462 -25.21 -10.25 12.50
C LYS A 462 -25.26 -11.71 12.02
N LYS A 463 -24.30 -12.15 11.20
CA LYS A 463 -24.21 -13.55 10.74
C LYS A 463 -23.97 -14.53 11.91
N ILE A 464 -23.15 -14.14 12.88
CA ILE A 464 -22.93 -14.92 14.11
C ILE A 464 -24.25 -15.05 14.89
N LEU A 465 -24.96 -13.95 15.11
CA LEU A 465 -26.26 -13.97 15.79
C LEU A 465 -27.31 -14.81 15.06
N HIS A 466 -27.37 -14.72 13.72
CA HIS A 466 -28.24 -15.58 12.91
C HIS A 466 -27.92 -17.07 13.09
N THR A 467 -26.63 -17.42 13.17
CA THR A 467 -26.20 -18.81 13.41
C THR A 467 -26.62 -19.28 14.81
N LEU A 468 -26.50 -18.41 15.83
CA LEU A 468 -26.95 -18.71 17.20
C LEU A 468 -28.48 -18.83 17.32
N LYS A 469 -29.24 -18.14 16.46
CA LYS A 469 -30.70 -18.24 16.34
C LYS A 469 -31.14 -19.49 15.57
N ALA A 470 -30.37 -19.96 14.60
CA ALA A 470 -30.74 -21.07 13.71
C ALA A 470 -30.37 -22.47 14.21
N ASN A 471 -29.92 -22.63 15.47
CA ASN A 471 -29.55 -23.94 16.01
C ASN A 471 -30.74 -24.91 16.02
N ASN A 472 -30.66 -26.00 15.25
CA ASN A 472 -31.69 -27.02 15.12
C ASN A 472 -31.91 -27.77 16.46
N GLY A 473 -32.92 -27.35 17.23
CA GLY A 473 -33.44 -28.05 18.41
C GLY A 473 -33.87 -27.12 19.56
N ASP A 474 -32.94 -26.34 20.10
CA ASP A 474 -33.16 -25.39 21.21
C ASP A 474 -32.35 -24.11 20.94
N PRO A 475 -32.87 -23.16 20.13
CA PRO A 475 -32.12 -21.97 19.72
C PRO A 475 -31.80 -21.11 20.94
N LEU A 476 -30.52 -20.72 21.08
CA LEU A 476 -30.07 -19.92 22.22
C LEU A 476 -30.77 -18.56 22.25
N ILE A 477 -31.01 -17.99 21.07
CA ILE A 477 -31.58 -16.66 20.87
C ILE A 477 -32.98 -16.82 20.29
N GLU A 478 -33.97 -16.23 20.95
CA GLU A 478 -35.35 -16.17 20.46
C GLU A 478 -35.46 -15.08 19.38
N ASP A 479 -34.94 -13.90 19.67
CA ASP A 479 -34.94 -12.79 18.72
C ASP A 479 -33.82 -11.77 18.94
N VAL A 480 -33.58 -10.92 17.94
CA VAL A 480 -32.60 -9.83 18.02
C VAL A 480 -33.20 -8.57 17.42
N SER A 481 -33.19 -7.47 18.19
CA SER A 481 -33.45 -6.14 17.65
C SER A 481 -32.15 -5.33 17.63
N VAL A 482 -31.92 -4.61 16.52
CA VAL A 482 -30.71 -3.82 16.29
C VAL A 482 -31.10 -2.37 16.08
N HIS A 483 -30.50 -1.47 16.86
CA HIS A 483 -30.79 -0.05 16.81
C HIS A 483 -29.48 0.74 16.69
N ASN A 484 -29.54 1.91 16.04
CA ASN A 484 -28.41 2.85 15.99
C ASN A 484 -28.55 3.86 17.12
N ASP A 485 -27.54 4.01 17.98
CA ASP A 485 -27.53 5.01 19.05
C ASP A 485 -27.00 6.40 18.62
N GLY A 486 -26.66 6.54 17.34
CA GLY A 486 -26.05 7.73 16.75
C GLY A 486 -24.55 7.58 16.49
N SER A 487 -23.88 6.62 17.14
CA SER A 487 -22.44 6.39 17.02
C SER A 487 -22.06 4.92 16.74
N SER A 488 -22.91 3.99 17.19
CA SER A 488 -22.66 2.55 17.12
C SER A 488 -23.96 1.76 16.94
N MET A 489 -23.81 0.50 16.58
CA MET A 489 -24.94 -0.44 16.49
C MET A 489 -25.10 -1.16 17.82
N VAL A 490 -26.27 -1.02 18.43
CA VAL A 490 -26.64 -1.67 19.69
C VAL A 490 -27.54 -2.87 19.39
N PHE A 491 -27.19 -4.03 19.94
CA PHE A 491 -27.94 -5.27 19.75
C PHE A 491 -28.66 -5.66 21.04
N ASN A 492 -29.98 -5.74 20.99
CA ASN A 492 -30.79 -6.31 22.07
C ASN A 492 -31.09 -7.76 21.71
N VAL A 493 -30.46 -8.69 22.43
CA VAL A 493 -30.60 -10.13 22.24
C VAL A 493 -31.64 -10.65 23.23
N ILE A 494 -32.73 -11.21 22.70
CA ILE A 494 -33.84 -11.76 23.47
C ILE A 494 -33.65 -13.28 23.61
N LEU A 495 -33.73 -13.76 24.84
CA LEU A 495 -33.43 -15.12 25.25
C LEU A 495 -34.59 -15.65 26.11
N SER A 496 -34.79 -16.97 26.10
CA SER A 496 -35.64 -17.59 27.11
C SER A 496 -35.04 -17.39 28.51
N LYS A 497 -35.87 -17.36 29.56
CA LYS A 497 -35.37 -17.26 30.96
C LYS A 497 -34.37 -18.37 31.31
N LYS A 498 -34.55 -19.56 30.73
CA LYS A 498 -33.65 -20.72 30.88
C LYS A 498 -32.28 -20.40 30.27
N HIS A 499 -32.25 -20.03 29.00
CA HIS A 499 -31.02 -19.73 28.26
C HIS A 499 -30.28 -18.52 28.82
N LYS A 500 -31.02 -17.52 29.31
CA LYS A 500 -30.41 -16.34 29.94
C LYS A 500 -29.63 -16.72 31.20
N LYS A 501 -30.22 -17.55 32.08
CA LYS A 501 -29.53 -18.05 33.28
C LYS A 501 -28.29 -18.87 32.92
N GLU A 502 -28.37 -19.72 31.89
CA GLU A 502 -27.24 -20.49 31.38
C GLU A 502 -26.13 -19.59 30.83
N ALA A 503 -26.48 -18.62 29.97
CA ALA A 503 -25.55 -17.66 29.39
C ALA A 503 -24.87 -16.78 30.46
N ARG A 504 -25.60 -16.40 31.52
CA ARG A 504 -25.05 -15.65 32.64
C ARG A 504 -24.04 -16.48 33.44
N ARG A 505 -24.31 -17.77 33.65
CA ARG A 505 -23.39 -18.70 34.34
C ARG A 505 -22.12 -18.95 33.54
N GLU A 506 -22.23 -19.10 32.23
CA GLU A 506 -21.07 -19.33 31.34
C GLU A 506 -20.30 -18.05 30.99
N GLY A 507 -20.91 -16.88 31.21
CA GLY A 507 -20.38 -15.58 30.86
C GLY A 507 -20.85 -15.12 29.48
N TYR A 508 -21.50 -13.95 29.45
CA TYR A 508 -22.08 -13.39 28.22
C TYR A 508 -21.04 -13.17 27.12
N LEU A 509 -19.82 -12.72 27.47
CA LEU A 509 -18.78 -12.45 26.47
C LEU A 509 -18.45 -13.72 25.66
N LYS A 510 -18.27 -14.85 26.33
CA LYS A 510 -17.98 -16.14 25.70
C LYS A 510 -19.18 -16.68 24.92
N LYS A 511 -20.38 -16.60 25.53
CA LYS A 511 -21.60 -17.15 24.93
C LYS A 511 -22.00 -16.41 23.64
N PHE A 512 -21.86 -15.08 23.63
CA PHE A 512 -22.17 -14.23 22.48
C PHE A 512 -20.96 -13.97 21.56
N LYS A 513 -19.82 -14.65 21.76
CA LYS A 513 -18.63 -14.50 20.91
C LYS A 513 -18.12 -13.04 20.86
N LEU A 514 -18.20 -12.33 21.98
CA LEU A 514 -17.71 -10.96 22.17
C LEU A 514 -16.26 -10.92 22.68
N GLU A 515 -15.43 -11.83 22.15
CA GLU A 515 -14.01 -11.91 22.44
C GLU A 515 -13.23 -12.20 21.15
N LYS A 516 -12.19 -11.41 20.86
CA LYS A 516 -11.37 -11.56 19.65
C LYS A 516 -9.90 -11.29 19.93
N ASN A 517 -9.05 -12.21 19.50
CA ASN A 517 -7.61 -12.14 19.71
C ASN A 517 -6.93 -11.13 18.78
N ILE A 518 -5.93 -10.45 19.33
CA ILE A 518 -4.99 -9.55 18.67
C ILE A 518 -3.60 -10.13 18.93
N THR A 519 -2.91 -10.57 17.89
CA THR A 519 -1.58 -11.19 17.98
C THR A 519 -0.48 -10.20 17.62
N THR A 520 0.60 -10.14 18.40
CA THR A 520 1.76 -9.26 18.14
C THR A 520 3.01 -10.05 17.75
N THR A 521 2.88 -11.31 17.36
CA THR A 521 4.00 -12.22 17.06
C THR A 521 4.55 -12.08 15.63
N ASN A 522 3.91 -11.27 14.77
CA ASN A 522 4.20 -11.16 13.34
C ASN A 522 4.42 -9.70 12.92
N MET A 523 5.27 -8.97 13.64
CA MET A 523 5.62 -7.58 13.33
C MET A 523 6.88 -7.55 12.46
N HIS A 524 6.69 -7.42 11.15
CA HIS A 524 7.80 -7.27 10.19
C HIS A 524 7.80 -5.88 9.57
N LEU A 525 8.96 -5.24 9.52
CA LEU A 525 9.17 -3.93 8.90
C LEU A 525 10.45 -3.92 8.07
N LEU A 526 10.53 -3.00 7.13
CA LEU A 526 11.72 -2.80 6.28
C LEU A 526 12.65 -1.74 6.88
N MET A 527 13.93 -2.09 7.05
CA MET A 527 15.05 -1.23 7.45
C MET A 527 16.02 -1.09 6.28
N GLY A 528 16.02 0.05 5.58
CA GLY A 528 16.89 0.22 4.41
C GLY A 528 16.72 -0.89 3.36
N GLY A 529 15.48 -1.36 3.16
CA GLY A 529 15.15 -2.46 2.26
C GLY A 529 15.31 -3.88 2.84
N LEU A 530 15.94 -4.05 4.00
CA LEU A 530 16.07 -5.33 4.70
C LEU A 530 14.87 -5.59 5.61
N ILE A 531 14.33 -6.81 5.60
CA ILE A 531 13.24 -7.16 6.50
C ILE A 531 13.75 -7.52 7.89
N LYS A 532 13.17 -6.89 8.92
CA LYS A 532 13.42 -7.17 10.33
C LYS A 532 12.13 -7.58 11.02
N LYS A 533 12.21 -8.57 11.91
CA LYS A 533 11.11 -9.00 12.79
C LYS A 533 11.30 -8.33 14.15
N TYR A 534 10.22 -7.78 14.69
CA TYR A 534 10.15 -7.17 16.01
C TYR A 534 9.31 -8.04 16.94
N HIS A 535 9.73 -8.20 18.18
CA HIS A 535 9.03 -8.98 19.20
C HIS A 535 8.13 -8.09 20.07
N THR A 536 8.52 -6.84 20.27
CA THR A 536 7.76 -5.86 21.04
C THR A 536 7.71 -4.51 20.30
N PRO A 537 6.69 -3.66 20.56
CA PRO A 537 6.63 -2.34 19.95
C PRO A 537 7.71 -1.39 20.48
N GLU A 538 8.27 -1.64 21.67
CA GLU A 538 9.39 -0.88 22.22
C GLU A 538 10.67 -1.08 21.41
N GLU A 539 10.91 -2.28 20.87
CA GLU A 539 12.03 -2.51 19.92
C GLU A 539 11.91 -1.63 18.68
N ILE A 540 10.68 -1.35 18.20
CA ILE A 540 10.44 -0.43 17.07
C ILE A 540 10.78 1.00 17.48
N ILE A 541 10.37 1.44 18.68
CA ILE A 541 10.71 2.78 19.19
C ILE A 541 12.24 2.91 19.31
N LYS A 542 12.90 1.89 19.88
CA LYS A 542 14.35 1.86 20.11
C LYS A 542 15.17 2.00 18.83
N ASP A 543 14.72 1.39 17.73
CA ASP A 543 15.34 1.59 16.41
C ASP A 543 14.98 2.96 15.81
N PHE A 544 13.79 3.48 16.09
CA PHE A 544 13.25 4.69 15.44
C PHE A 544 13.84 6.00 15.99
N TYR A 545 13.83 6.19 17.32
CA TYR A 545 14.14 7.50 17.91
C TYR A 545 15.58 7.99 17.65
N PRO A 546 16.63 7.13 17.57
CA PRO A 546 17.99 7.60 17.28
C PRO A 546 18.09 8.26 15.91
N HIS A 547 17.48 7.64 14.89
CA HIS A 547 17.43 8.22 13.54
C HIS A 547 16.61 9.51 13.49
N ARG A 548 15.54 9.60 14.29
CA ARG A 548 14.77 10.85 14.39
C ARG A 548 15.57 11.96 15.06
N LEU A 549 16.37 11.64 16.08
CA LEU A 549 17.22 12.61 16.78
C LEU A 549 18.37 13.12 15.89
N GLU A 550 19.02 12.21 15.15
CA GLU A 550 20.02 12.56 14.12
C GLU A 550 19.42 13.52 13.06
N LEU A 551 18.16 13.29 12.66
CA LEU A 551 17.48 14.20 11.76
C LEU A 551 17.22 15.59 12.39
N TYR A 552 16.97 15.68 13.70
CA TYR A 552 16.86 16.98 14.38
C TYR A 552 18.18 17.73 14.47
N GLU A 553 19.30 17.02 14.64
CA GLU A 553 20.64 17.62 14.56
C GLU A 553 20.87 18.23 13.17
N ASN A 554 20.63 17.44 12.12
CA ASN A 554 20.72 17.89 10.73
C ASN A 554 19.74 19.04 10.42
N ARG A 555 18.51 18.99 10.97
CA ARG A 555 17.51 20.06 10.84
C ARG A 555 18.00 21.36 11.46
N LYS A 556 18.55 21.30 12.68
CA LYS A 556 19.10 22.47 13.36
C LYS A 556 20.20 23.10 12.51
N GLU A 557 21.15 22.30 12.04
CA GLU A 557 22.26 22.79 11.20
C GLU A 557 21.73 23.45 9.92
N ASN A 558 20.80 22.80 9.21
CA ASN A 558 20.25 23.32 7.97
C ASN A 558 19.45 24.63 8.19
N LEU A 559 18.66 24.73 9.27
CA LEU A 559 17.93 25.95 9.62
C LEU A 559 18.89 27.09 9.96
N VAL A 560 19.93 26.83 10.75
CA VAL A 560 20.96 27.83 11.09
C VAL A 560 21.69 28.29 9.83
N LEU A 561 22.06 27.39 8.93
CA LEU A 561 22.71 27.72 7.66
C LEU A 561 21.81 28.58 6.76
N ALA A 562 20.53 28.20 6.61
CA ALA A 562 19.55 28.94 5.82
C ALA A 562 19.35 30.36 6.36
N LEU A 563 19.08 30.49 7.67
CA LEU A 563 18.88 31.79 8.32
C LEU A 563 20.15 32.64 8.28
N THR A 564 21.33 32.06 8.48
CA THR A 564 22.61 32.79 8.39
C THR A 564 22.83 33.33 6.97
N SER A 565 22.50 32.55 5.93
CA SER A 565 22.57 32.99 4.54
C SER A 565 21.60 34.15 4.26
N GLU A 566 20.39 34.11 4.82
CA GLU A 566 19.41 35.20 4.74
C GLU A 566 19.88 36.46 5.49
N ILE A 567 20.44 36.30 6.69
CA ILE A 567 21.03 37.38 7.49
C ILE A 567 22.12 38.10 6.69
N VAL A 568 23.03 37.36 6.05
CA VAL A 568 24.08 37.96 5.22
C VAL A 568 23.48 38.75 4.05
N LYS A 569 22.42 38.25 3.40
CA LYS A 569 21.72 38.97 2.32
C LYS A 569 21.05 40.25 2.83
N LEU A 570 20.37 40.19 3.97
CA LEU A 570 19.73 41.35 4.60
C LEU A 570 20.75 42.40 5.03
N GLN A 571 21.84 41.98 5.67
CA GLN A 571 22.93 42.89 6.06
C GLN A 571 23.53 43.61 4.86
N ARG A 572 23.76 42.91 3.74
CA ARG A 572 24.23 43.53 2.49
C ARG A 572 23.21 44.53 1.95
N LYS A 573 21.92 44.17 1.93
CA LYS A 573 20.85 45.05 1.47
C LYS A 573 20.74 46.32 2.33
N ILE A 574 20.80 46.20 3.65
CA ILE A 574 20.80 47.33 4.60
C ILE A 574 22.05 48.20 4.38
N GLN A 575 23.22 47.58 4.24
CA GLN A 575 24.46 48.32 4.03
C GLN A 575 24.43 49.11 2.71
N PHE A 576 23.94 48.50 1.63
CA PHE A 576 23.74 49.17 0.35
C PHE A 576 22.87 50.43 0.49
N LEU A 577 21.72 50.34 1.20
CA LEU A 577 20.84 51.50 1.40
C LEU A 577 21.51 52.60 2.21
N LYS A 578 22.25 52.24 3.26
CA LYS A 578 23.02 53.20 4.07
C LYS A 578 24.13 53.86 3.24
N ASP A 579 24.76 53.14 2.33
CA ASP A 579 25.82 53.66 1.46
C ASP A 579 25.25 54.60 0.39
N VAL A 580 24.05 54.33 -0.13
CA VAL A 580 23.32 55.23 -1.04
C VAL A 580 22.90 56.51 -0.30
N ASP A 581 22.31 56.39 0.90
CA ASP A 581 21.87 57.53 1.71
C ASP A 581 23.04 58.46 2.11
N ARG A 582 24.19 57.87 2.47
CA ARG A 582 25.42 58.61 2.79
C ARG A 582 26.14 59.19 1.56
N GLY A 583 25.67 58.90 0.35
CA GLY A 583 26.31 59.34 -0.90
C GLY A 583 27.63 58.62 -1.21
N VAL A 584 27.92 57.49 -0.56
CA VAL A 584 29.05 56.61 -0.89
C VAL A 584 28.80 55.94 -2.24
N ILE A 585 27.54 55.55 -2.51
CA ILE A 585 27.09 55.04 -3.79
C ILE A 585 26.16 56.07 -4.42
N LEU A 586 26.64 56.74 -5.47
CA LEU A 586 25.85 57.72 -6.23
C LEU A 586 25.02 57.01 -7.31
N VAL A 587 23.71 56.91 -7.09
CA VAL A 587 22.77 56.25 -8.03
C VAL A 587 22.06 57.27 -8.93
N VAL A 588 21.83 58.49 -8.43
CA VAL A 588 21.07 59.53 -9.13
C VAL A 588 21.91 60.16 -10.25
N GLY A 589 21.40 60.14 -11.48
CA GLY A 589 22.01 60.80 -12.64
C GLY A 589 23.14 60.01 -13.32
N ARG A 590 23.33 58.73 -12.98
CA ARG A 590 24.35 57.85 -13.59
C ARG A 590 23.72 56.73 -14.42
N LEU A 591 24.48 56.24 -15.40
CA LEU A 591 24.10 55.06 -16.17
C LEU A 591 24.27 53.80 -15.31
N GLU A 592 23.26 52.92 -15.31
CA GLU A 592 23.25 51.67 -14.54
C GLU A 592 24.52 50.82 -14.77
N SER A 593 24.97 50.75 -16.03
CA SER A 593 26.19 50.03 -16.42
C SER A 593 27.49 50.55 -15.80
N GLU A 594 27.50 51.79 -15.30
CA GLU A 594 28.64 52.36 -14.59
C GLU A 594 28.58 52.05 -13.09
N ILE A 595 27.38 52.08 -12.51
CA ILE A 595 27.14 51.76 -11.10
C ILE A 595 27.51 50.29 -10.84
N ILE A 596 27.08 49.37 -11.71
CA ILE A 596 27.36 47.93 -11.57
C ILE A 596 28.87 47.63 -11.52
N LYS A 597 29.72 48.42 -12.18
CA LYS A 597 31.19 48.23 -12.13
C LYS A 597 31.82 48.59 -10.78
N GLU A 598 31.14 49.42 -9.99
CA GLU A 598 31.59 49.89 -8.68
C GLU A 598 30.95 49.10 -7.53
N LEU A 599 29.92 48.30 -7.82
CA LEU A 599 29.24 47.45 -6.87
C LEU A 599 30.02 46.16 -6.59
N LYS A 600 29.84 45.61 -5.39
CA LYS A 600 30.32 44.26 -5.10
C LYS A 600 29.44 43.28 -5.85
N SER A 601 30.05 42.20 -6.36
CA SER A 601 29.33 41.15 -7.09
C SER A 601 28.09 40.68 -6.32
N GLY A 602 26.94 40.74 -7.00
CA GLY A 602 25.63 40.40 -6.46
C GLY A 602 24.80 41.59 -5.96
N ASP A 603 25.41 42.75 -5.71
CA ASP A 603 24.71 43.94 -5.23
C ASP A 603 23.96 44.67 -6.36
N GLU A 604 24.29 44.39 -7.64
CA GLU A 604 23.54 44.86 -8.81
C GLU A 604 22.02 44.58 -8.73
N LYS A 605 21.62 43.48 -8.08
CA LYS A 605 20.21 43.11 -7.88
C LYS A 605 19.44 44.06 -6.97
N PHE A 606 20.13 44.88 -6.17
CA PHE A 606 19.49 45.83 -5.26
C PHE A 606 19.06 47.12 -5.97
N LEU A 607 19.62 47.41 -7.16
CA LEU A 607 19.25 48.58 -7.97
C LEU A 607 17.83 48.47 -8.54
N GLU A 608 17.36 47.25 -8.85
CA GLU A 608 16.04 47.00 -9.45
C GLU A 608 14.87 47.25 -8.46
N LEU A 609 15.13 47.28 -7.15
CA LEU A 609 14.09 47.21 -6.12
C LEU A 609 13.48 48.56 -5.71
N SER A 610 13.92 49.70 -6.29
CA SER A 610 13.43 51.06 -5.96
C SER A 610 13.32 51.33 -4.44
N LEU A 611 14.35 50.94 -3.69
CA LEU A 611 14.28 50.87 -2.24
C LEU A 611 14.38 52.25 -1.56
N THR A 612 13.60 52.48 -0.49
CA THR A 612 13.61 53.74 0.28
C THR A 612 14.24 53.58 1.66
N MET A 613 14.60 54.70 2.30
CA MET A 613 15.18 54.70 3.65
C MET A 613 14.18 54.17 4.71
N ASP A 614 12.88 54.39 4.51
CA ASP A 614 11.83 53.81 5.36
C ASP A 614 11.82 52.28 5.33
N GLN A 615 12.10 51.66 4.17
CA GLN A 615 12.21 50.22 4.05
C GLN A 615 13.46 49.67 4.77
N CYS A 616 14.50 50.47 4.96
CA CYS A 616 15.68 50.03 5.71
C CYS A 616 15.34 49.76 7.18
N ILE A 617 14.42 50.53 7.79
CA ILE A 617 14.00 50.31 9.19
C ILE A 617 13.29 48.95 9.31
N GLU A 618 12.42 48.61 8.37
CA GLU A 618 11.74 47.30 8.36
C GLU A 618 12.73 46.16 8.12
N LEU A 619 13.72 46.34 7.23
CA LEU A 619 14.79 45.36 7.01
C LEU A 619 15.67 45.17 8.25
N GLU A 620 15.98 46.24 9.00
CA GLU A 620 16.73 46.14 10.26
C GLU A 620 15.95 45.39 11.33
N LYS A 621 14.63 45.57 11.39
CA LYS A 621 13.75 44.80 12.26
C LYS A 621 13.71 43.32 11.86
N GLU A 622 13.54 43.01 10.57
CA GLU A 622 13.61 41.64 10.06
C GLU A 622 14.97 40.99 10.36
N LEU A 623 16.07 41.75 10.21
CA LEU A 623 17.42 41.30 10.55
C LEU A 623 17.54 40.99 12.05
N ALA A 624 16.98 41.82 12.93
CA ALA A 624 17.00 41.59 14.37
C ALA A 624 16.21 40.34 14.75
N GLU A 625 15.03 40.13 14.17
CA GLU A 625 14.19 38.94 14.37
C GLU A 625 14.93 37.66 13.95
N LYS A 626 15.54 37.64 12.76
CA LYS A 626 16.31 36.48 12.28
C LYS A 626 17.55 36.19 13.12
N ASN A 627 18.27 37.23 13.58
CA ASN A 627 19.41 37.03 14.49
C ASN A 627 18.97 36.44 15.83
N GLN A 628 17.82 36.87 16.35
CA GLN A 628 17.24 36.29 17.56
C GLN A 628 16.86 34.81 17.34
N GLU A 629 16.28 34.48 16.19
CA GLU A 629 15.93 33.10 15.82
C GLU A 629 17.16 32.19 15.73
N VAL A 630 18.24 32.64 15.09
CA VAL A 630 19.53 31.92 15.06
C VAL A 630 20.12 31.77 16.47
N GLY A 631 20.06 32.80 17.29
CA GLY A 631 20.48 32.75 18.69
C GLY A 631 19.72 31.68 19.49
N HIS A 632 18.39 31.63 19.31
CA HIS A 632 17.54 30.61 19.91
C HIS A 632 17.92 29.21 19.44
N LEU A 633 17.97 28.98 18.11
CA LEU A 633 18.34 27.68 17.53
C LEU A 633 19.70 27.18 18.01
N ASN A 634 20.70 28.07 18.07
CA ASN A 634 22.03 27.71 18.57
C ASN A 634 22.00 27.27 20.04
N SER A 635 21.16 27.90 20.86
CA SER A 635 20.98 27.54 22.27
C SER A 635 20.12 26.29 22.50
N SER A 636 19.21 25.96 21.58
CA SER A 636 18.36 24.77 21.65
C SER A 636 19.16 23.50 21.33
N SER A 637 18.91 22.42 22.06
CA SER A 637 19.42 21.09 21.68
C SER A 637 18.44 20.38 20.72
N ALA A 638 18.91 19.34 20.03
CA ALA A 638 18.05 18.52 19.16
C ALA A 638 16.90 17.89 19.95
N GLU A 639 17.15 17.46 21.19
CA GLU A 639 16.14 16.93 22.11
C GLU A 639 15.10 17.98 22.49
N SER A 640 15.51 19.23 22.73
CA SER A 640 14.58 20.32 23.06
C SER A 640 13.65 20.63 21.88
N MET A 641 14.21 20.74 20.67
CA MET A 641 13.43 20.95 19.45
C MET A 641 12.45 19.78 19.21
N TYR A 642 12.90 18.56 19.49
CA TYR A 642 12.04 17.39 19.38
C TYR A 642 10.89 17.42 20.40
N GLU A 643 11.18 17.75 21.66
CA GLU A 643 10.18 17.86 22.71
C GLU A 643 9.13 18.95 22.43
N GLU A 644 9.52 20.06 21.78
CA GLU A 644 8.57 21.10 21.33
C GLU A 644 7.57 20.57 20.30
N ASP A 645 8.04 19.84 19.28
CA ASP A 645 7.18 19.23 18.27
C ASP A 645 6.27 18.15 18.89
N LEU A 646 6.77 17.36 19.86
CA LEU A 646 5.97 16.37 20.60
C LEU A 646 4.84 17.04 21.40
N LYS A 647 5.13 18.13 22.13
CA LYS A 647 4.11 18.89 22.88
C LYS A 647 3.05 19.49 21.96
N LYS A 648 3.46 20.02 20.80
CA LYS A 648 2.54 20.53 19.79
C LYS A 648 1.56 19.45 19.33
N PHE A 649 2.07 18.24 19.08
CA PHE A 649 1.23 17.10 18.72
C PHE A 649 0.28 16.67 19.84
N GLU A 650 0.73 16.62 21.10
CA GLU A 650 -0.12 16.31 22.26
C GLU A 650 -1.26 17.33 22.44
N SER A 651 -0.99 18.62 22.24
CA SER A 651 -2.01 19.68 22.25
C SER A 651 -3.09 19.41 21.20
N MET A 652 -2.67 19.09 19.97
CA MET A 652 -3.60 18.78 18.88
C MET A 652 -4.44 17.53 19.11
N LEU A 653 -3.86 16.49 19.73
CA LEU A 653 -4.64 15.30 20.11
C LEU A 653 -5.76 15.67 21.07
N SER A 654 -5.46 16.50 22.07
CA SER A 654 -6.42 16.93 23.09
C SER A 654 -7.54 17.77 22.49
N GLU A 655 -7.22 18.72 21.60
CA GLU A 655 -8.22 19.51 20.85
C GLU A 655 -9.14 18.61 19.98
N SER A 656 -8.57 17.60 19.32
CA SER A 656 -9.34 16.66 18.50
C SER A 656 -10.28 15.80 19.34
N GLU A 657 -9.85 15.37 20.53
CA GLU A 657 -10.68 14.59 21.46
C GLU A 657 -11.87 15.43 21.97
N ASP A 658 -11.63 16.70 22.30
CA ASP A 658 -12.67 17.66 22.70
C ASP A 658 -13.69 17.93 21.58
N LEU A 659 -13.23 18.10 20.35
CA LEU A 659 -14.11 18.25 19.19
C LEU A 659 -14.98 17.00 18.97
N ASN A 660 -14.38 15.81 19.10
CA ASN A 660 -15.10 14.55 18.92
C ASN A 660 -16.09 14.25 20.05
N SER A 661 -15.77 14.62 21.29
CA SER A 661 -16.68 14.48 22.43
C SER A 661 -17.91 15.39 22.27
N ARG A 662 -17.71 16.65 21.83
CA ARG A 662 -18.80 17.60 21.53
C ARG A 662 -19.70 17.11 20.39
N LYS A 663 -19.13 16.62 19.28
CA LYS A 663 -19.89 16.05 18.15
C LYS A 663 -20.76 14.87 18.60
N ARG A 664 -20.22 13.96 19.42
CA ARG A 664 -20.98 12.83 19.98
C ARG A 664 -22.13 13.30 20.87
N GLY A 665 -21.91 14.28 21.74
CA GLY A 665 -22.95 14.86 22.58
C GLY A 665 -24.11 15.45 21.76
N MET A 666 -23.81 16.15 20.65
CA MET A 666 -24.83 16.70 19.75
C MET A 666 -25.64 15.62 19.03
N MET A 667 -24.98 14.57 18.52
CA MET A 667 -25.68 13.46 17.84
C MET A 667 -26.59 12.68 18.80
N ALA A 668 -26.12 12.37 20.01
CA ALA A 668 -26.93 11.69 21.03
C ALA A 668 -28.20 12.47 21.38
N MET A 669 -28.12 13.80 21.52
CA MET A 669 -29.28 14.66 21.76
C MET A 669 -30.28 14.68 20.59
N SER A 670 -29.80 14.55 19.35
CA SER A 670 -30.66 14.51 18.15
C SER A 670 -31.42 13.18 18.01
N CYS A 671 -30.78 12.05 18.34
CA CYS A 671 -31.40 10.73 18.36
C CYS A 671 -32.45 10.60 19.48
N GLN A 672 -32.23 11.20 20.65
CA GLN A 672 -33.23 11.18 21.74
C GLN A 672 -34.51 11.97 21.40
N ARG A 673 -34.45 12.98 20.53
CA ARG A 673 -35.63 13.77 20.12
C ARG A 673 -36.55 13.04 19.14
N THR A 674 -36.05 12.05 18.40
CA THR A 674 -36.85 11.28 17.42
C THR A 674 -37.58 10.08 18.06
N VAL A 675 -37.20 9.67 19.27
CA VAL A 675 -37.87 8.62 20.06
C VAL A 675 -38.77 9.25 21.13
N LYS A 676 -39.77 10.04 20.72
CA LYS A 676 -40.93 10.31 21.60
C LYS A 676 -42.01 9.27 21.29
N PRO A 677 -42.56 8.55 22.29
CA PRO A 677 -43.63 7.60 22.03
C PRO A 677 -44.83 8.35 21.45
N LYS A 678 -45.38 7.85 20.32
CA LYS A 678 -46.71 8.26 19.87
C LYS A 678 -47.66 8.03 21.05
N LYS A 679 -48.19 9.11 21.62
CA LYS A 679 -49.34 9.02 22.53
C LYS A 679 -50.46 8.35 21.73
N THR A 680 -50.84 7.15 22.15
CA THR A 680 -52.09 6.51 21.77
C THR A 680 -53.25 7.47 22.05
N GLN A 681 -53.96 7.85 21.00
CA GLN A 681 -55.34 8.33 21.07
C GLN A 681 -56.26 7.15 20.78
#